data_AF-A0A8S2WXY1-F1
#
_entry.id   AF-A0A8S2WXY1-F1
#
_cell.length_a   1.000
_cell.length_b   1.000
_cell.length_c   1.000
_cell.angle_alpha   90.00
_cell.angle_beta   90.00
_cell.angle_gamma   90.00
#
_symmetry.space_group_name_H-M   'P 1'
#
loop_
_entity.id
_entity.type
_entity.pdbx_description
1 polymer ?
#
loop_
_entity_poly.entity_id
_entity_poly.type
_entity_poly.pdbx_seq_one_letter_code
_entity_poly.pdbx_strand_id
1 'polypeptide(L)'
;NVHKNCYRLICVSPCSPLPIEYLPDGITPNNISNDDSNSIMHDDRDLQWINNIDMVDIKSTSEPVFQTDKTDDSNDYDSPLHPYTDMLTNSFCFRLLKSFRYSKLSQSESHRLFDLIHSALPSPNNLPISINKLLQKLELNQNFFRKTNICLLCYKEISDENRVCLSCPTSNKNNIAAIYDSDVKSILCVLLEKIGDTIRVYKNDLILNNDTSGNLDIGFAYAYQNLLHRFSNENFITALMHLDGIGLCKSNKLKMWLLSFSIIELPAKLRYQKHNMVIVSIWVSSKEPIASVWLQKSIKKLEELKLTGVIVNDQTIKLKVLGITGDSPALKIALNFISHNGYYCCYFCYLRGIHQKQKRQYPYECLHQMRTVNSFAQDATAAEQLNRNEKGHLGVSIFSNIVDINFPYGIIVDYAHVSLLRHSKSIFIELYRRLTPYVRNIVDRALIHQPFPHFFHRQMRPFNDLSFVKATEIRNILFYGILPIFHKHVSSEILGHFAMFITALRLLHGKPIFGDRTSDIAGDLLTKYYKDFSLFYDGLENFVLHLHQHFKNQYEMFGAFSHLGSFGQEALIGYVGSNRTGTRFYGDLICKNYSIDFLLHHKMEKSNQFTKIVDGPFDQEFNFDFKNNSLFQLLHSVQCTCASLDSCLTAYRRCIINSQVYHSLQYKRRQKSVSYFVRYTSTAVPNSYLFDNCIVFDCEDYHIATPVSSYDEHD
;
A
#
# COMPACT_ATOMS: atom_id res chain seq x y z
N ASN A 1 -33.03 6.27 39.84
CA ASN A 1 -33.28 6.94 38.55
C ASN A 1 -32.08 7.80 38.18
N VAL A 2 -31.38 7.38 37.13
CA VAL A 2 -30.36 8.11 36.33
C VAL A 2 -29.05 8.47 37.05
N HIS A 3 -27.94 8.30 36.32
CA HIS A 3 -26.55 8.65 36.60
C HIS A 3 -25.72 7.68 37.46
N LYS A 4 -24.96 6.81 36.77
CA LYS A 4 -23.48 6.72 36.82
C LYS A 4 -23.03 5.44 36.11
N ASN A 5 -22.59 5.56 34.86
CA ASN A 5 -21.71 4.58 34.21
C ASN A 5 -20.74 5.35 33.29
N CYS A 6 -19.73 5.96 33.91
CA CYS A 6 -18.50 6.32 33.23
C CYS A 6 -17.49 5.21 33.46
N TYR A 7 -17.10 4.53 32.39
CA TYR A 7 -16.04 3.54 32.38
C TYR A 7 -14.71 4.20 32.77
N ARG A 8 -14.11 3.75 33.88
CA ARG A 8 -12.71 4.02 34.23
C ARG A 8 -11.83 3.13 33.37
N LEU A 9 -11.12 3.72 32.41
CA LEU A 9 -9.89 3.16 31.85
C LEU A 9 -8.83 3.18 32.96
N ILE A 10 -8.49 2.01 33.50
CA ILE A 10 -7.37 1.84 34.43
C ILE A 10 -6.28 1.10 33.67
N CYS A 11 -5.27 1.84 33.21
CA CYS A 11 -3.95 1.27 32.97
C CYS A 11 -3.25 1.11 34.33
N VAL A 12 -3.12 -0.11 34.81
CA VAL A 12 -2.18 -0.41 35.92
C VAL A 12 -0.86 -0.84 35.28
N SER A 13 0.18 -0.05 35.48
CA SER A 13 1.57 -0.51 35.32
C SER A 13 2.20 -0.54 36.72
N PRO A 14 2.73 -1.68 37.18
CA PRO A 14 3.51 -1.72 38.42
C PRO A 14 4.99 -1.54 38.07
N CYS A 15 5.57 -0.40 38.43
CA CYS A 15 7.01 -0.33 38.73
C CYS A 15 7.30 0.90 39.60
N SER A 16 7.79 0.61 40.81
CA SER A 16 8.22 1.52 41.87
C SER A 16 9.44 2.37 41.46
N PRO A 17 9.67 3.53 42.10
CA PRO A 17 10.76 4.44 41.76
C PRO A 17 12.08 4.02 42.43
N LEU A 18 13.20 4.19 41.72
CA LEU A 18 14.55 4.22 42.29
C LEU A 18 15.11 5.65 42.28
N PRO A 19 16.03 6.00 43.19
CA PRO A 19 16.28 7.39 43.62
C PRO A 19 17.18 8.18 42.68
N ILE A 20 17.04 9.50 42.79
CA ILE A 20 17.72 10.57 42.07
C ILE A 20 19.13 10.77 42.65
N GLU A 21 20.16 10.80 41.80
CA GLU A 21 21.45 11.43 42.11
C GLU A 21 21.63 12.72 41.29
N TYR A 22 21.91 13.80 42.01
CA TYR A 22 22.22 15.15 41.51
C TYR A 22 23.70 15.25 41.13
N LEU A 23 24.02 15.82 39.96
CA LEU A 23 25.29 16.52 39.72
C LEU A 23 25.09 17.73 38.78
N PRO A 24 25.95 18.77 38.87
CA PRO A 24 25.55 20.17 38.71
C PRO A 24 25.92 20.81 37.36
N ASP A 25 25.42 22.04 37.23
CA ASP A 25 25.41 22.98 36.11
C ASP A 25 26.70 23.18 35.31
N GLY A 26 26.52 23.53 34.03
CA GLY A 26 27.50 24.35 33.33
C GLY A 26 27.33 24.43 31.81
N ILE A 27 27.14 25.66 31.32
CA ILE A 27 27.48 26.20 29.99
C ILE A 27 26.29 26.48 29.04
N THR A 28 26.04 27.78 28.87
CA THR A 28 25.19 28.45 27.88
C THR A 28 26.03 28.96 26.67
N PRO A 29 25.46 29.62 25.65
CA PRO A 29 25.06 29.04 24.37
C PRO A 29 25.84 29.65 23.18
N ASN A 30 25.73 29.07 21.98
CA ASN A 30 26.08 29.83 20.76
C ASN A 30 25.16 29.53 19.57
N ASN A 31 24.78 30.62 18.92
CA ASN A 31 23.88 30.80 17.78
C ASN A 31 24.28 30.01 16.54
N ILE A 32 23.35 29.31 15.88
CA ILE A 32 23.40 29.10 14.43
C ILE A 32 21.97 29.18 13.83
N SER A 33 21.93 29.92 12.73
CA SER A 33 20.85 30.36 11.86
C SER A 33 20.07 29.26 11.14
N ASN A 34 18.82 29.60 10.81
CA ASN A 34 17.92 28.92 9.89
C ASN A 34 18.54 28.68 8.50
N ASP A 35 18.39 27.48 7.97
CA ASP A 35 18.12 27.28 6.53
C ASP A 35 17.40 25.94 6.31
N ASP A 36 16.15 26.05 5.86
CA ASP A 36 15.25 24.94 5.52
C ASP A 36 15.62 24.36 4.15
N SER A 37 16.09 23.10 4.11
CA SER A 37 16.06 22.30 2.89
C SER A 37 15.71 20.84 3.20
N ASN A 38 14.49 20.45 2.81
CA ASN A 38 14.02 19.07 2.86
C ASN A 38 14.82 18.21 1.87
N SER A 39 15.73 17.37 2.38
CA SER A 39 16.33 16.27 1.65
C SER A 39 16.19 14.97 2.44
N ILE A 40 15.59 13.95 1.80
CA ILE A 40 15.47 12.61 2.34
C ILE A 40 16.84 11.93 2.17
N MET A 41 17.67 12.00 3.22
CA MET A 41 18.89 11.22 3.31
C MET A 41 18.54 9.76 3.64
N HIS A 42 19.03 8.85 2.80
CA HIS A 42 19.19 7.44 3.17
C HIS A 42 20.69 7.23 3.29
N ASP A 43 21.07 6.64 4.43
CA ASP A 43 22.42 6.32 4.87
C ASP A 43 23.05 5.32 3.88
N ASP A 44 24.07 5.75 3.13
CA ASP A 44 24.97 4.89 2.37
C ASP A 44 26.30 4.86 3.14
N ARG A 45 26.48 3.84 3.98
CA ARG A 45 27.80 3.43 4.44
C ARG A 45 28.19 2.16 3.68
N ASP A 46 29.46 2.14 3.27
CA ASP A 46 30.21 1.04 2.68
C ASP A 46 30.31 1.01 1.15
N LEU A 47 31.11 1.92 0.58
CA LEU A 47 31.90 1.65 -0.63
C LEU A 47 33.19 2.50 -0.63
N GLN A 48 34.28 1.95 -0.10
CA GLN A 48 35.64 2.40 -0.45
C GLN A 48 36.47 1.17 -0.86
N TRP A 49 37.13 1.32 -2.01
CA TRP A 49 38.05 0.40 -2.70
C TRP A 49 37.31 -0.66 -3.53
N ILE A 50 37.50 -0.81 -4.85
CA ILE A 50 38.75 -0.83 -5.63
C ILE A 50 38.61 -0.05 -6.95
N ASN A 51 39.63 0.76 -7.26
CA ASN A 51 39.90 1.32 -8.59
C ASN A 51 40.70 0.33 -9.47
N ASN A 52 40.54 0.51 -10.78
CA ASN A 52 41.27 -0.10 -11.90
C ASN A 52 40.76 -1.47 -12.36
N ILE A 53 40.17 -1.50 -13.56
CA ILE A 53 40.60 -2.34 -14.69
C ILE A 53 39.90 -1.82 -15.96
N ASP A 54 40.67 -1.82 -17.03
CA ASP A 54 40.58 -1.04 -18.25
C ASP A 54 39.36 -1.28 -19.16
N MET A 55 39.10 -0.25 -19.97
CA MET A 55 38.26 -0.32 -21.16
C MET A 55 38.87 -1.30 -22.17
N VAL A 56 38.09 -2.29 -22.59
CA VAL A 56 38.37 -3.06 -23.81
C VAL A 56 37.13 -3.03 -24.69
N ASP A 57 37.27 -2.35 -25.83
CA ASP A 57 36.40 -2.45 -27.00
C ASP A 57 36.31 -3.90 -27.48
N ILE A 58 35.11 -4.46 -27.57
CA ILE A 58 34.89 -5.71 -28.31
C ILE A 58 34.11 -5.38 -29.57
N LYS A 59 34.87 -5.39 -30.67
CA LYS A 59 34.42 -5.35 -32.05
C LYS A 59 33.49 -6.52 -32.35
N SER A 60 32.50 -6.23 -33.19
CA SER A 60 31.68 -7.16 -33.94
C SER A 60 32.51 -8.26 -34.59
N THR A 61 32.22 -9.52 -34.27
CA THR A 61 32.60 -10.67 -35.08
C THR A 61 31.37 -11.54 -35.28
N SER A 62 31.10 -11.79 -36.56
CA SER A 62 30.04 -12.65 -37.08
C SER A 62 30.32 -14.11 -36.79
N GLU A 63 29.31 -14.86 -36.36
CA GLU A 63 29.37 -16.32 -36.27
C GLU A 63 28.26 -16.99 -37.09
N PRO A 64 28.49 -18.23 -37.54
CA PRO A 64 27.95 -18.77 -38.78
C PRO A 64 26.58 -19.43 -38.63
N VAL A 65 25.88 -19.49 -39.77
CA VAL A 65 24.64 -20.21 -39.97
C VAL A 65 24.88 -21.72 -39.82
N PHE A 66 24.21 -22.36 -38.87
CA PHE A 66 23.99 -23.80 -38.87
C PHE A 66 22.48 -24.08 -38.81
N GLN A 67 21.98 -24.70 -39.88
CA GLN A 67 20.69 -25.37 -39.92
C GLN A 67 20.76 -26.66 -39.10
N THR A 68 19.72 -26.97 -38.33
CA THR A 68 19.28 -28.35 -38.08
C THR A 68 17.82 -28.36 -37.63
N ASP A 69 17.01 -28.97 -38.50
CA ASP A 69 15.89 -29.89 -38.29
C ASP A 69 14.85 -29.69 -37.18
N LYS A 70 13.61 -29.64 -37.66
CA LYS A 70 12.36 -29.84 -36.93
C LYS A 70 12.31 -31.25 -36.34
N THR A 71 12.09 -31.36 -35.03
CA THR A 71 11.52 -32.57 -34.42
C THR A 71 10.56 -32.19 -33.28
N ASP A 72 9.31 -32.64 -33.46
CA ASP A 72 8.25 -33.03 -32.52
C ASP A 72 7.93 -32.25 -31.24
N ASP A 73 6.73 -31.67 -31.27
CA ASP A 73 5.89 -31.21 -30.17
C ASP A 73 5.51 -32.36 -29.22
N SER A 74 6.35 -32.63 -28.21
CA SER A 74 5.93 -33.33 -27.00
C SER A 74 6.26 -32.49 -25.76
N ASN A 75 5.29 -32.35 -24.86
CA ASN A 75 5.32 -31.48 -23.68
C ASN A 75 6.55 -31.70 -22.77
N ASP A 76 7.60 -30.88 -22.95
CA ASP A 76 8.82 -30.78 -22.11
C ASP A 76 8.58 -29.99 -20.79
N TYR A 77 7.37 -30.08 -20.21
CA TYR A 77 7.01 -29.30 -19.02
C TYR A 77 7.62 -29.85 -17.72
N ASP A 78 8.05 -31.12 -17.70
CA ASP A 78 8.40 -31.88 -16.48
C ASP A 78 9.74 -32.63 -16.53
N SER A 79 10.69 -32.22 -17.39
CA SER A 79 12.02 -32.83 -17.37
C SER A 79 12.82 -32.43 -16.11
N PRO A 80 13.48 -33.38 -15.43
CA PRO A 80 14.33 -33.08 -14.28
C PRO A 80 15.53 -32.22 -14.71
N LEU A 81 16.01 -31.35 -13.83
CA LEU A 81 17.15 -30.45 -14.10
C LEU A 81 18.41 -31.23 -14.48
N HIS A 82 18.59 -32.39 -13.86
CA HIS A 82 19.67 -33.33 -14.12
C HIS A 82 19.17 -34.77 -13.83
N PRO A 83 19.67 -35.82 -14.50
CA PRO A 83 19.28 -37.22 -14.23
C PRO A 83 19.38 -37.73 -12.79
N TYR A 84 20.05 -37.00 -11.89
CA TYR A 84 20.29 -37.39 -10.49
C TYR A 84 19.58 -36.46 -9.48
N THR A 85 18.60 -35.69 -9.92
CA THR A 85 17.80 -34.84 -9.02
C THR A 85 16.32 -34.90 -9.39
N ASP A 86 15.46 -34.93 -8.37
CA ASP A 86 14.01 -34.80 -8.53
C ASP A 86 13.56 -33.35 -8.79
N MET A 87 14.49 -32.40 -8.78
CA MET A 87 14.18 -31.00 -9.07
C MET A 87 13.81 -30.82 -10.54
N LEU A 88 12.55 -30.52 -10.82
CA LEU A 88 12.09 -30.17 -12.16
C LEU A 88 12.77 -28.90 -12.68
N THR A 89 13.14 -28.91 -13.96
CA THR A 89 13.86 -27.80 -14.61
C THR A 89 13.09 -26.47 -14.48
N ASN A 90 11.78 -26.49 -14.75
CA ASN A 90 10.94 -25.29 -14.66
C ASN A 90 10.83 -24.77 -13.22
N SER A 91 10.67 -25.65 -12.24
CA SER A 91 10.64 -25.29 -10.82
C SER A 91 11.94 -24.61 -10.38
N PHE A 92 13.09 -25.16 -10.80
CA PHE A 92 14.39 -24.55 -10.56
C PHE A 92 14.50 -23.17 -11.22
N CYS A 93 14.16 -23.05 -12.51
CA CYS A 93 14.21 -21.79 -13.25
C CYS A 93 13.32 -20.70 -12.63
N PHE A 94 12.10 -21.05 -12.19
CA PHE A 94 11.22 -20.12 -11.47
C PHE A 94 11.84 -19.65 -10.16
N ARG A 95 12.36 -20.56 -9.33
CA ARG A 95 13.03 -20.22 -8.07
C ARG A 95 14.29 -19.37 -8.30
N LEU A 96 15.05 -19.68 -9.34
CA LEU A 96 16.26 -18.95 -9.70
C LEU A 96 15.96 -17.50 -10.10
N LEU A 97 15.02 -17.29 -11.04
CA LEU A 97 14.59 -15.96 -11.42
C LEU A 97 14.02 -15.19 -10.25
N LYS A 98 13.18 -15.83 -9.44
CA LYS A 98 12.63 -15.25 -8.22
C LYS A 98 13.75 -14.71 -7.33
N SER A 99 14.78 -15.52 -7.07
CA SER A 99 15.95 -15.12 -6.28
C SER A 99 16.70 -13.94 -6.91
N PHE A 100 16.93 -13.94 -8.23
CA PHE A 100 17.60 -12.81 -8.91
C PHE A 100 16.81 -11.52 -8.77
N ARG A 101 15.48 -11.59 -8.94
CA ARG A 101 14.58 -10.43 -8.83
C ARG A 101 14.50 -9.90 -7.40
N TYR A 102 14.38 -10.76 -6.38
CA TYR A 102 14.38 -10.32 -4.97
C TYR A 102 15.71 -9.73 -4.52
N SER A 103 16.82 -10.23 -5.06
CA SER A 103 18.17 -9.78 -4.71
C SER A 103 18.55 -8.45 -5.37
N LYS A 104 17.70 -7.91 -6.27
CA LYS A 104 17.93 -6.65 -7.00
C LYS A 104 19.28 -6.61 -7.72
N LEU A 105 19.71 -7.74 -8.27
CA LEU A 105 20.94 -7.81 -9.05
C LEU A 105 20.82 -6.95 -10.32
N SER A 106 21.92 -6.32 -10.72
CA SER A 106 22.05 -5.75 -12.05
C SER A 106 22.01 -6.85 -13.12
N GLN A 107 21.83 -6.46 -14.38
CA GLN A 107 21.83 -7.42 -15.48
C GLN A 107 23.17 -8.15 -15.57
N SER A 108 24.30 -7.46 -15.43
CA SER A 108 25.64 -8.07 -15.49
C SER A 108 25.88 -9.04 -14.33
N GLU A 109 25.49 -8.68 -13.10
CA GLU A 109 25.60 -9.56 -11.93
C GLU A 109 24.72 -10.79 -12.07
N SER A 110 23.51 -10.65 -12.62
CA SER A 110 22.63 -11.77 -12.89
C SER A 110 23.25 -12.76 -13.88
N HIS A 111 23.91 -12.27 -14.94
CA HIS A 111 24.60 -13.14 -15.90
C HIS A 111 25.78 -13.87 -15.25
N ARG A 112 26.63 -13.16 -14.49
CA ARG A 112 27.77 -13.79 -13.79
C ARG A 112 27.32 -14.88 -12.82
N LEU A 113 26.25 -14.63 -12.06
CA LEU A 113 25.70 -15.63 -11.14
C LEU A 113 25.07 -16.80 -11.90
N PHE A 114 24.44 -16.53 -13.05
CA PHE A 114 23.91 -17.56 -13.92
C PHE A 114 25.02 -18.47 -14.48
N ASP A 115 26.12 -17.88 -14.96
CA ASP A 115 27.29 -18.60 -15.47
C ASP A 115 27.97 -19.43 -14.37
N LEU A 116 28.03 -18.91 -13.14
CA LEU A 116 28.52 -19.66 -11.97
C LEU A 116 27.65 -20.90 -11.70
N ILE A 117 26.33 -20.77 -11.74
CA ILE A 117 25.42 -21.90 -11.56
C ILE A 117 25.58 -22.91 -12.70
N HIS A 118 25.69 -22.42 -13.93
CA HIS A 118 25.83 -23.27 -15.11
C HIS A 118 27.15 -24.06 -15.10
N SER A 119 28.23 -23.49 -14.55
CA SER A 119 29.52 -24.17 -14.38
C SER A 119 29.57 -25.12 -13.19
N ALA A 120 28.72 -24.91 -12.17
CA ALA A 120 28.62 -25.78 -11.01
C ALA A 120 27.70 -26.99 -11.21
N LEU A 121 26.76 -26.93 -12.16
CA LEU A 121 25.86 -28.04 -12.46
C LEU A 121 26.59 -29.16 -13.24
N PRO A 122 26.38 -30.43 -12.87
CA PRO A 122 26.94 -31.55 -13.64
C PRO A 122 26.43 -31.54 -15.09
N SER A 123 27.26 -32.00 -16.03
CA SER A 123 26.91 -32.10 -17.45
C SER A 123 26.59 -33.56 -17.81
N PRO A 124 25.55 -33.84 -18.61
CA PRO A 124 24.59 -32.88 -19.20
C PRO A 124 23.48 -32.46 -18.22
N ASN A 125 23.04 -31.20 -18.28
CA ASN A 125 21.88 -30.69 -17.54
C ASN A 125 20.91 -29.92 -18.45
N ASN A 126 19.67 -29.75 -17.96
CA ASN A 126 18.58 -29.11 -18.70
C ASN A 126 18.44 -27.61 -18.39
N LEU A 127 19.42 -26.99 -17.71
CA LEU A 127 19.37 -25.55 -17.45
C LEU A 127 19.49 -24.78 -18.78
N PRO A 128 18.65 -23.76 -19.05
CA PRO A 128 18.80 -22.93 -20.24
C PRO A 128 20.18 -22.27 -20.30
N ILE A 129 20.79 -22.19 -21.48
CA ILE A 129 22.16 -21.65 -21.63
C ILE A 129 22.29 -20.13 -21.42
N SER A 130 21.19 -19.40 -21.28
CA SER A 130 21.23 -17.96 -20.98
C SER A 130 19.94 -17.50 -20.30
N ILE A 131 19.99 -16.34 -19.63
CA ILE A 131 18.82 -15.73 -19.00
C ILE A 131 17.72 -15.45 -20.04
N ASN A 132 18.06 -15.04 -21.26
CA ASN A 132 17.06 -14.81 -22.31
C ASN A 132 16.36 -16.11 -22.74
N LYS A 133 17.12 -17.21 -22.90
CA LYS A 133 16.52 -18.52 -23.17
C LYS A 133 15.70 -19.04 -21.99
N LEU A 134 16.12 -18.72 -20.76
CA LEU A 134 15.36 -19.04 -19.56
C LEU A 134 14.00 -18.30 -19.56
N LEU A 135 14.00 -16.99 -19.79
CA LEU A 135 12.76 -16.21 -19.88
C LEU A 135 11.87 -16.71 -21.03
N GLN A 136 12.45 -17.15 -22.15
CA GLN A 136 11.72 -17.78 -23.25
C GLN A 136 11.09 -19.12 -22.85
N LYS A 137 11.85 -20.01 -22.20
CA LYS A 137 11.35 -21.32 -21.73
C LYS A 137 10.20 -21.15 -20.74
N LEU A 138 10.23 -20.11 -19.92
CA LEU A 138 9.17 -19.81 -18.95
C LEU A 138 8.03 -18.93 -19.51
N GLU A 139 8.09 -18.55 -20.78
CA GLU A 139 7.12 -17.67 -21.44
C GLU A 139 6.98 -16.28 -20.76
N LEU A 140 8.09 -15.71 -20.28
CA LEU A 140 8.14 -14.43 -19.54
C LEU A 140 8.63 -13.25 -20.40
N ASN A 141 8.73 -13.42 -21.71
CA ASN A 141 9.33 -12.43 -22.63
C ASN A 141 8.38 -11.33 -23.09
N GLN A 142 7.08 -11.45 -22.80
CA GLN A 142 6.09 -10.47 -23.24
C GLN A 142 6.33 -9.13 -22.54
N ASN A 143 6.51 -8.08 -23.34
CA ASN A 143 6.57 -6.71 -22.83
C ASN A 143 5.18 -6.06 -23.00
N PHE A 144 4.56 -5.69 -21.89
CA PHE A 144 3.24 -5.06 -21.91
C PHE A 144 3.28 -3.58 -22.28
N PHE A 145 4.45 -2.95 -22.40
CA PHE A 145 4.55 -1.50 -22.54
C PHE A 145 5.09 -1.07 -23.90
N ARG A 146 4.41 -0.10 -24.50
CA ARG A 146 4.87 0.61 -25.68
C ARG A 146 5.39 1.99 -25.28
N LYS A 147 6.64 2.27 -25.63
CA LYS A 147 7.27 3.58 -25.42
C LYS A 147 6.87 4.57 -26.51
N THR A 148 6.72 5.83 -26.14
CA THR A 148 6.60 6.97 -27.04
C THR A 148 7.32 8.16 -26.42
N ASN A 149 8.23 8.80 -27.16
CA ASN A 149 8.86 10.04 -26.70
C ASN A 149 8.09 11.24 -27.24
N ILE A 150 7.96 12.29 -26.44
CA ILE A 150 7.31 13.53 -26.85
C ILE A 150 8.15 14.76 -26.50
N CYS A 151 7.97 15.81 -27.29
CA CYS A 151 8.54 17.13 -27.00
C CYS A 151 7.65 17.89 -26.02
N LEU A 152 8.22 18.41 -24.93
CA LEU A 152 7.50 19.20 -23.92
C LEU A 152 7.26 20.65 -24.31
N LEU A 153 7.71 21.07 -25.50
CA LEU A 153 7.49 22.42 -26.03
C LEU A 153 6.34 22.46 -27.04
N CYS A 154 6.27 21.47 -27.93
CA CYS A 154 5.24 21.39 -28.97
C CYS A 154 4.28 20.20 -28.84
N TYR A 155 4.51 19.32 -27.86
CA TYR A 155 3.71 18.12 -27.57
C TYR A 155 3.61 17.11 -28.72
N LYS A 156 4.49 17.22 -29.73
CA LYS A 156 4.58 16.25 -30.82
C LYS A 156 5.44 15.05 -30.43
N GLU A 157 5.06 13.88 -30.96
CA GLU A 157 5.85 12.65 -30.86
C GLU A 157 7.19 12.79 -31.56
N ILE A 158 8.21 12.17 -30.97
CA ILE A 158 9.58 12.14 -31.45
C ILE A 158 9.96 10.68 -31.68
N SER A 159 10.62 10.38 -32.81
CA SER A 159 11.20 9.05 -33.03
C SER A 159 12.28 8.74 -31.98
N ASP A 160 12.41 7.47 -31.60
CA ASP A 160 13.38 7.03 -30.58
C ASP A 160 14.84 7.33 -30.95
N GLU A 161 15.14 7.49 -32.24
CA GLU A 161 16.47 7.85 -32.75
C GLU A 161 16.86 9.31 -32.41
N ASN A 162 15.86 10.19 -32.29
CA ASN A 162 16.07 11.62 -32.14
C ASN A 162 16.11 12.01 -30.66
N ARG A 163 17.29 12.43 -30.18
CA ARG A 163 17.50 12.93 -28.80
C ARG A 163 17.07 14.39 -28.60
N VAL A 164 16.52 15.03 -29.63
CA VAL A 164 16.06 16.41 -29.67
C VAL A 164 14.85 16.52 -30.58
N CYS A 165 13.96 17.48 -30.34
CA CYS A 165 12.82 17.74 -31.22
C CYS A 165 13.27 18.55 -32.43
N LEU A 166 13.12 17.98 -33.64
CA LEU A 166 13.48 18.65 -34.90
C LEU A 166 12.58 19.87 -35.20
N SER A 167 11.37 19.91 -34.66
CA SER A 167 10.44 21.04 -34.82
C SER A 167 10.64 22.17 -33.81
N CYS A 168 11.55 22.01 -32.83
CA CYS A 168 11.77 22.99 -31.78
C CYS A 168 13.27 23.28 -31.65
N PRO A 169 13.78 24.38 -32.23
CA PRO A 169 15.21 24.71 -32.26
C PRO A 169 15.86 24.82 -30.87
N THR A 170 15.06 25.16 -29.84
CA THR A 170 15.51 25.33 -28.45
C THR A 170 15.37 24.05 -27.61
N SER A 171 14.87 22.94 -28.20
CA SER A 171 14.66 21.70 -27.48
C SER A 171 15.98 21.04 -27.13
N ASN A 172 16.15 20.67 -25.86
CA ASN A 172 17.21 19.78 -25.41
C ASN A 172 16.62 18.50 -24.79
N LYS A 173 17.49 17.61 -24.26
CA LYS A 173 17.08 16.34 -23.64
C LYS A 173 16.11 16.51 -22.45
N ASN A 174 16.17 17.63 -21.73
CA ASN A 174 15.27 17.90 -20.60
C ASN A 174 13.87 18.32 -21.07
N ASN A 175 13.72 18.67 -22.35
CA ASN A 175 12.43 18.95 -22.98
C ASN A 175 11.80 17.70 -23.60
N ILE A 176 12.29 16.50 -23.27
CA ILE A 176 11.71 15.24 -23.73
C ILE A 176 11.09 14.51 -22.54
N ALA A 177 9.89 13.97 -22.75
CA ALA A 177 9.28 13.01 -21.85
C ALA A 177 9.10 11.67 -22.56
N ALA A 178 9.29 10.58 -21.82
CA ALA A 178 8.99 9.24 -22.28
C ALA A 178 7.67 8.78 -21.64
N ILE A 179 6.72 8.38 -22.48
CA ILE A 179 5.45 7.78 -22.11
C ILE A 179 5.56 6.27 -22.36
N TYR A 180 5.13 5.46 -21.41
CA TYR A 180 5.04 4.02 -21.53
C TYR A 180 3.59 3.62 -21.31
N ASP A 181 2.85 3.45 -22.39
CA ASP A 181 1.45 3.00 -22.34
C ASP A 181 1.40 1.47 -22.33
N SER A 182 0.66 0.91 -21.38
CA SER A 182 0.48 -0.53 -21.29
C SER A 182 -0.53 -1.07 -22.31
N ASP A 183 -0.43 -2.37 -22.57
CA ASP A 183 -1.50 -3.19 -23.12
C ASP A 183 -2.41 -3.66 -21.97
N VAL A 184 -3.24 -2.72 -21.49
CA VAL A 184 -4.19 -2.95 -20.38
C VAL A 184 -5.09 -4.16 -20.65
N LYS A 185 -5.48 -4.38 -21.91
CA LYS A 185 -6.33 -5.50 -22.30
C LYS A 185 -5.65 -6.84 -22.01
N SER A 186 -4.41 -7.01 -22.47
CA SER A 186 -3.63 -8.23 -22.20
C SER A 186 -3.36 -8.43 -20.72
N ILE A 187 -3.02 -7.37 -19.97
CA ILE A 187 -2.82 -7.45 -18.52
C ILE A 187 -4.11 -7.90 -17.82
N LEU A 188 -5.27 -7.34 -18.20
CA LEU A 188 -6.56 -7.71 -17.62
C LEU A 188 -6.95 -9.14 -17.94
N CYS A 189 -6.72 -9.65 -19.16
CA CYS A 189 -6.99 -11.07 -19.48
C CYS A 189 -6.19 -11.99 -18.55
N VAL A 190 -4.87 -11.79 -18.44
CA VAL A 190 -3.99 -12.61 -17.58
C VAL A 190 -4.40 -12.51 -16.10
N LEU A 191 -4.79 -11.31 -15.65
CA LEU A 191 -5.20 -11.10 -14.28
C LEU A 191 -6.55 -11.78 -13.99
N LEU A 192 -7.56 -11.59 -14.83
CA LEU A 192 -8.90 -12.15 -14.64
C LEU A 192 -8.92 -13.68 -14.78
N GLU A 193 -8.08 -14.27 -15.62
CA GLU A 193 -7.86 -15.73 -15.61
C GLU A 193 -7.33 -16.23 -14.26
N LYS A 194 -6.54 -15.41 -13.55
CA LYS A 194 -5.92 -15.77 -12.27
C LYS A 194 -6.87 -15.62 -11.09
N ILE A 195 -7.59 -14.50 -11.03
CA ILE A 195 -8.36 -14.09 -9.84
C ILE A 195 -9.88 -14.03 -10.09
N GLY A 196 -10.35 -14.52 -11.24
CA GLY A 196 -11.77 -14.49 -11.62
C GLY A 196 -12.68 -15.20 -10.61
N ASP A 197 -12.25 -16.34 -10.06
CA ASP A 197 -13.02 -17.05 -9.02
C ASP A 197 -13.15 -16.24 -7.73
N THR A 198 -12.05 -15.64 -7.27
CA THR A 198 -12.03 -14.76 -6.10
C THR A 198 -12.93 -13.55 -6.32
N ILE A 199 -12.89 -12.96 -7.51
CA ILE A 199 -13.76 -11.85 -7.89
C ILE A 199 -15.21 -12.26 -7.83
N ARG A 200 -15.56 -13.42 -8.40
CA ARG A 200 -16.94 -13.94 -8.41
C ARG A 200 -17.46 -14.18 -7.00
N VAL A 201 -16.66 -14.81 -6.13
CA VAL A 201 -17.04 -15.06 -4.73
C VAL A 201 -17.28 -13.74 -4.01
N TYR A 202 -16.34 -12.80 -4.09
CA TYR A 202 -16.48 -11.53 -3.40
C TYR A 202 -17.66 -10.71 -3.95
N LYS A 203 -17.87 -10.69 -5.27
CA LYS A 203 -19.00 -10.01 -5.89
C LYS A 203 -20.35 -10.56 -5.41
N ASN A 204 -20.44 -11.87 -5.14
CA ASN A 204 -21.64 -12.45 -4.54
C ASN A 204 -21.88 -11.92 -3.12
N ASP A 205 -20.84 -11.79 -2.31
CA ASP A 205 -20.95 -11.16 -0.98
C ASP A 205 -21.43 -9.70 -1.09
N LEU A 206 -20.92 -8.94 -2.08
CA LEU A 206 -21.36 -7.57 -2.35
C LEU A 206 -22.85 -7.49 -2.75
N ILE A 207 -23.34 -8.43 -3.56
CA ILE A 207 -24.75 -8.49 -4.00
C ILE A 207 -25.67 -8.87 -2.85
N LEU A 208 -25.25 -9.83 -2.02
CA LEU A 208 -26.02 -10.28 -0.85
C LEU A 208 -25.88 -9.33 0.35
N ASN A 209 -25.08 -8.28 0.22
CA ASN A 209 -24.70 -7.36 1.30
C ASN A 209 -24.15 -8.10 2.53
N ASN A 210 -23.40 -9.17 2.30
CA ASN A 210 -22.80 -10.03 3.31
C ASN A 210 -21.39 -9.53 3.68
N ASP A 211 -21.30 -8.37 4.33
CA ASP A 211 -20.01 -7.83 4.78
C ASP A 211 -19.45 -8.64 5.96
N THR A 212 -18.73 -9.71 5.65
CA THR A 212 -18.10 -10.59 6.65
C THR A 212 -17.05 -9.86 7.48
N SER A 213 -16.40 -8.82 6.92
CA SER A 213 -15.40 -8.02 7.62
C SER A 213 -16.04 -7.02 8.59
N GLY A 214 -17.30 -6.66 8.36
CA GLY A 214 -18.06 -5.64 9.09
C GLY A 214 -17.44 -4.25 9.03
N ASN A 215 -16.45 -4.00 8.16
CA ASN A 215 -15.71 -2.75 8.08
C ASN A 215 -16.25 -1.80 7.02
N LEU A 216 -17.35 -2.13 6.33
CA LEU A 216 -17.90 -1.32 5.24
C LEU A 216 -16.83 -0.99 4.20
N ASP A 217 -16.29 -2.03 3.56
CA ASP A 217 -15.35 -1.88 2.43
C ASP A 217 -16.03 -1.15 1.25
N ILE A 218 -15.22 -0.61 0.33
CA ILE A 218 -15.66 0.22 -0.80
C ILE A 218 -16.71 -0.44 -1.70
N GLY A 219 -16.70 -1.78 -1.80
CA GLY A 219 -17.72 -2.53 -2.54
C GLY A 219 -19.09 -2.55 -1.86
N PHE A 220 -19.17 -2.36 -0.54
CA PHE A 220 -20.43 -2.29 0.20
C PHE A 220 -20.99 -0.86 0.27
N ALA A 221 -20.17 0.14 -0.08
CA ALA A 221 -20.55 1.54 0.01
C ALA A 221 -21.48 2.01 -1.12
N TYR A 222 -22.16 3.14 -0.88
CA TYR A 222 -23.23 3.65 -1.74
C TYR A 222 -22.82 3.85 -3.19
N ALA A 223 -21.63 4.39 -3.46
CA ALA A 223 -21.19 4.68 -4.83
C ALA A 223 -21.08 3.40 -5.68
N TYR A 224 -20.52 2.33 -5.11
CA TYR A 224 -20.39 1.05 -5.80
C TYR A 224 -21.75 0.38 -5.96
N GLN A 225 -22.56 0.35 -4.91
CA GLN A 225 -23.88 -0.28 -4.93
C GLN A 225 -24.81 0.36 -5.97
N ASN A 226 -24.75 1.68 -6.13
CA ASN A 226 -25.45 2.38 -7.22
C ASN A 226 -24.95 1.98 -8.61
N LEU A 227 -23.65 1.80 -8.77
CA LEU A 227 -23.06 1.38 -10.05
C LEU A 227 -23.49 -0.05 -10.38
N LEU A 228 -23.50 -0.93 -9.38
CA LEU A 228 -24.00 -2.31 -9.50
C LEU A 228 -25.48 -2.35 -9.89
N HIS A 229 -26.32 -1.52 -9.28
CA HIS A 229 -27.74 -1.41 -9.64
C HIS A 229 -27.93 -0.85 -11.06
N ARG A 230 -27.21 0.24 -11.40
CA ARG A 230 -27.28 0.90 -12.71
C ARG A 230 -26.87 -0.01 -13.87
N PHE A 231 -25.91 -0.91 -13.64
CA PHE A 231 -25.37 -1.83 -14.64
C PHE A 231 -25.66 -3.30 -14.30
N SER A 232 -26.81 -3.58 -13.67
CA SER A 232 -27.20 -4.91 -13.17
C SER A 232 -27.22 -6.02 -14.24
N ASN A 233 -27.45 -5.66 -15.50
CA ASN A 233 -27.47 -6.60 -16.63
C ASN A 233 -26.11 -6.77 -17.32
N GLU A 234 -25.06 -6.09 -16.86
CA GLU A 234 -23.73 -6.18 -17.45
C GLU A 234 -22.79 -7.04 -16.58
N ASN A 235 -22.02 -7.92 -17.21
CA ASN A 235 -20.88 -8.53 -16.55
C ASN A 235 -19.70 -7.57 -16.59
N PHE A 236 -19.35 -6.98 -15.45
CA PHE A 236 -18.26 -6.00 -15.35
C PHE A 236 -17.43 -6.14 -14.08
N ILE A 237 -16.22 -5.58 -14.15
CA ILE A 237 -15.37 -5.24 -13.01
C ILE A 237 -15.21 -3.72 -12.92
N THR A 238 -14.86 -3.23 -11.74
CA THR A 238 -14.77 -1.80 -11.46
C THR A 238 -13.36 -1.39 -11.06
N ALA A 239 -12.80 -0.43 -11.78
CA ALA A 239 -11.53 0.18 -11.47
C ALA A 239 -11.69 1.37 -10.52
N LEU A 240 -10.87 1.39 -9.49
CA LEU A 240 -10.54 2.60 -8.74
C LEU A 240 -9.19 3.12 -9.22
N MET A 241 -9.18 4.30 -9.86
CA MET A 241 -7.98 4.86 -10.46
C MET A 241 -7.08 5.54 -9.42
N HIS A 242 -5.78 5.35 -9.60
CA HIS A 242 -4.73 5.91 -8.76
C HIS A 242 -3.75 6.67 -9.63
N LEU A 243 -3.55 7.94 -9.33
CA LEU A 243 -2.52 8.76 -9.95
C LEU A 243 -1.52 9.18 -8.89
N ASP A 244 -0.23 8.97 -9.15
CA ASP A 244 0.82 9.36 -8.21
C ASP A 244 2.19 9.56 -8.90
N GLY A 245 3.15 10.18 -8.21
CA GLY A 245 4.47 10.50 -8.73
C GLY A 245 5.60 10.33 -7.72
N ILE A 246 6.74 9.79 -8.17
CA ILE A 246 7.94 9.57 -7.36
C ILE A 246 9.19 10.11 -8.04
N GLY A 247 10.16 10.60 -7.26
CA GLY A 247 11.50 10.91 -7.77
C GLY A 247 12.30 9.63 -8.05
N LEU A 248 12.88 9.51 -9.25
CA LEU A 248 13.68 8.33 -9.62
C LEU A 248 15.14 8.43 -9.17
N CYS A 249 15.69 9.65 -9.13
CA CYS A 249 17.06 9.88 -8.67
C CYS A 249 17.07 11.03 -7.66
N LYS A 250 17.97 10.95 -6.67
CA LYS A 250 18.17 12.04 -5.70
C LYS A 250 18.95 13.22 -6.30
N SER A 251 19.86 12.94 -7.23
CA SER A 251 20.81 13.90 -7.80
C SER A 251 20.32 14.64 -9.06
N ASN A 252 19.16 14.25 -9.62
CA ASN A 252 18.57 14.93 -10.77
C ASN A 252 17.05 15.14 -10.55
N LYS A 253 16.44 16.00 -11.38
CA LYS A 253 15.01 16.32 -11.29
C LYS A 253 14.10 15.27 -11.95
N LEU A 254 14.60 14.07 -12.27
CA LEU A 254 13.84 13.06 -13.00
C LEU A 254 12.75 12.44 -12.10
N LYS A 255 11.51 12.60 -12.53
CA LYS A 255 10.32 12.05 -11.87
C LYS A 255 9.69 10.98 -12.75
N MET A 256 9.04 10.03 -12.10
CA MET A 256 8.12 9.07 -12.69
C MET A 256 6.72 9.37 -12.18
N TRP A 257 5.74 9.48 -13.07
CA TRP A 257 4.32 9.49 -12.71
C TRP A 257 3.68 8.21 -13.23
N LEU A 258 2.73 7.69 -12.46
CA LEU A 258 2.09 6.40 -12.69
C LEU A 258 0.57 6.58 -12.63
N LEU A 259 -0.12 6.19 -13.71
CA LEU A 259 -1.56 5.91 -13.65
C LEU A 259 -1.73 4.40 -13.50
N SER A 260 -2.42 3.98 -12.45
CA SER A 260 -2.77 2.58 -12.18
C SER A 260 -4.19 2.47 -11.69
N PHE A 261 -4.73 1.26 -11.56
CA PHE A 261 -6.00 1.05 -10.86
C PHE A 261 -6.03 -0.28 -10.11
N SER A 262 -6.89 -0.35 -9.10
CA SER A 262 -7.24 -1.58 -8.40
C SER A 262 -8.66 -2.03 -8.77
N ILE A 263 -8.92 -3.33 -8.72
CA ILE A 263 -10.25 -3.92 -8.96
C ILE A 263 -11.04 -3.93 -7.64
N ILE A 264 -12.23 -3.32 -7.64
CA ILE A 264 -13.06 -3.18 -6.43
C ILE A 264 -13.59 -4.52 -5.95
N GLU A 265 -13.95 -5.40 -6.88
CA GLU A 265 -14.48 -6.74 -6.63
C GLU A 265 -13.42 -7.74 -6.10
N LEU A 266 -12.45 -7.24 -5.33
CA LEU A 266 -11.51 -8.04 -4.55
C LEU A 266 -11.55 -7.59 -3.09
N PRO A 267 -11.44 -8.52 -2.11
CA PRO A 267 -11.23 -8.15 -0.72
C PRO A 267 -10.01 -7.24 -0.58
N ALA A 268 -10.07 -6.24 0.31
CA ALA A 268 -9.03 -5.20 0.45
C ALA A 268 -7.58 -5.76 0.53
N LYS A 269 -7.38 -6.85 1.28
CA LYS A 269 -6.08 -7.53 1.43
C LYS A 269 -5.50 -8.05 0.11
N LEU A 270 -6.36 -8.47 -0.83
CA LEU A 270 -5.97 -8.94 -2.16
C LEU A 270 -5.95 -7.80 -3.18
N ARG A 271 -6.91 -6.88 -3.10
CA ARG A 271 -7.06 -5.71 -3.99
C ARG A 271 -5.78 -4.89 -4.12
N TYR A 272 -5.13 -4.63 -2.99
CA TYR A 272 -3.95 -3.76 -2.92
C TYR A 272 -2.61 -4.52 -2.98
N GLN A 273 -2.62 -5.81 -3.30
CA GLN A 273 -1.38 -6.52 -3.62
C GLN A 273 -0.82 -6.01 -4.94
N LYS A 274 0.49 -5.77 -4.98
CA LYS A 274 1.18 -5.19 -6.15
C LYS A 274 0.92 -5.91 -7.47
N HIS A 275 0.69 -7.23 -7.45
CA HIS A 275 0.43 -8.04 -8.65
C HIS A 275 -1.05 -8.10 -9.06
N ASN A 276 -1.96 -7.58 -8.22
CA ASN A 276 -3.39 -7.50 -8.51
C ASN A 276 -3.83 -6.08 -8.91
N MET A 277 -2.90 -5.11 -8.89
CA MET A 277 -3.11 -3.76 -9.42
C MET A 277 -2.61 -3.67 -10.85
N VAL A 278 -3.33 -2.93 -11.68
CA VAL A 278 -3.04 -2.79 -13.10
C VAL A 278 -2.38 -1.45 -13.34
N ILE A 279 -1.18 -1.46 -13.92
CA ILE A 279 -0.52 -0.25 -14.41
C ILE A 279 -1.07 0.10 -15.79
N VAL A 280 -1.59 1.31 -15.96
CA VAL A 280 -2.15 1.80 -17.22
C VAL A 280 -1.09 2.51 -18.06
N SER A 281 -0.40 3.49 -17.48
CA SER A 281 0.61 4.28 -18.17
C SER A 281 1.64 4.84 -17.20
N ILE A 282 2.87 5.03 -17.69
CA ILE A 282 3.97 5.64 -16.95
C ILE A 282 4.51 6.84 -17.73
N TRP A 283 4.74 7.94 -17.05
CA TRP A 283 5.43 9.12 -17.57
C TRP A 283 6.78 9.28 -16.88
N VAL A 284 7.85 9.45 -17.65
CA VAL A 284 9.20 9.71 -17.13
C VAL A 284 9.73 11.00 -17.72
N SER A 285 9.95 12.02 -16.87
CA SER A 285 10.52 13.31 -17.29
C SER A 285 11.05 14.12 -16.11
N SER A 286 11.83 15.16 -16.43
CA SER A 286 12.24 16.20 -15.47
C SER A 286 11.13 17.21 -15.14
N LYS A 287 10.03 17.20 -15.91
CA LYS A 287 8.85 18.05 -15.73
C LYS A 287 7.62 17.23 -15.39
N GLU A 288 6.68 17.87 -14.69
CA GLU A 288 5.37 17.30 -14.39
C GLU A 288 4.55 17.11 -15.69
N PRO A 289 3.74 16.03 -15.77
CA PRO A 289 2.94 15.76 -16.94
C PRO A 289 1.75 16.71 -17.07
N ILE A 290 1.35 16.96 -18.32
CA ILE A 290 0.02 17.45 -18.64
C ILE A 290 -0.84 16.23 -18.93
N ALA A 291 -1.88 15.99 -18.11
CA ALA A 291 -2.67 14.76 -18.17
C ALA A 291 -3.26 14.49 -19.57
N SER A 292 -3.75 15.54 -20.25
CA SER A 292 -4.33 15.42 -21.60
C SER A 292 -3.31 15.02 -22.68
N VAL A 293 -2.02 15.36 -22.49
CA VAL A 293 -0.94 14.96 -23.40
C VAL A 293 -0.45 13.55 -23.07
N TRP A 294 -0.29 13.25 -21.78
CA TRP A 294 0.22 11.97 -21.33
C TRP A 294 -0.78 10.83 -21.57
N LEU A 295 -2.03 11.00 -21.13
CA LEU A 295 -2.96 9.89 -20.96
C LEU A 295 -3.92 9.70 -22.13
N GLN A 296 -3.84 10.51 -23.19
CA GLN A 296 -4.77 10.49 -24.33
C GLN A 296 -4.98 9.09 -24.91
N LYS A 297 -3.89 8.39 -25.25
CA LYS A 297 -3.93 7.05 -25.85
C LYS A 297 -4.45 6.01 -24.87
N SER A 298 -4.01 6.09 -23.62
CA SER A 298 -4.38 5.14 -22.58
C SER A 298 -5.85 5.26 -22.17
N ILE A 299 -6.38 6.47 -22.01
CA ILE A 299 -7.78 6.69 -21.66
C ILE A 299 -8.70 6.21 -22.78
N LYS A 300 -8.36 6.47 -24.06
CA LYS A 300 -9.12 5.95 -25.20
C LYS A 300 -9.21 4.41 -25.19
N LYS A 301 -8.10 3.71 -24.89
CA LYS A 301 -8.12 2.24 -24.72
C LYS A 301 -9.03 1.81 -23.57
N LEU A 302 -9.05 2.54 -22.46
CA LEU A 302 -9.97 2.25 -21.35
C LEU A 302 -11.43 2.48 -21.76
N GLU A 303 -11.73 3.55 -22.51
CA GLU A 303 -13.08 3.81 -23.06
C GLU A 303 -13.51 2.66 -23.99
N GLU A 304 -12.62 2.15 -24.84
CA GLU A 304 -12.87 0.97 -25.67
C GLU A 304 -13.17 -0.28 -24.81
N LEU A 305 -12.46 -0.47 -23.69
CA LEU A 305 -12.73 -1.57 -22.74
C LEU A 305 -14.04 -1.40 -21.97
N LYS A 306 -14.52 -0.17 -21.76
CA LYS A 306 -15.87 0.06 -21.19
C LYS A 306 -16.96 -0.42 -22.15
N LEU A 307 -16.73 -0.29 -23.46
CA LEU A 307 -17.69 -0.66 -24.50
C LEU A 307 -17.61 -2.15 -24.85
N THR A 308 -16.40 -2.63 -25.15
CA THR A 308 -16.16 -3.96 -25.74
C THR A 308 -15.80 -5.02 -24.71
N GLY A 309 -15.22 -4.62 -23.57
CA GLY A 309 -14.73 -5.54 -22.55
C GLY A 309 -13.53 -6.38 -22.98
N VAL A 310 -13.19 -7.35 -22.12
CA VAL A 310 -12.22 -8.41 -22.37
C VAL A 310 -12.93 -9.77 -22.37
N ILE A 311 -12.45 -10.71 -23.17
CA ILE A 311 -13.01 -12.06 -23.22
C ILE A 311 -12.12 -12.97 -22.39
N VAL A 312 -12.69 -13.59 -21.36
CA VAL A 312 -12.02 -14.54 -20.46
C VAL A 312 -12.97 -15.70 -20.22
N ASN A 313 -12.51 -16.94 -20.44
CA ASN A 313 -13.33 -18.15 -20.31
C ASN A 313 -14.69 -18.04 -21.04
N ASP A 314 -14.66 -17.58 -22.29
CA ASP A 314 -15.84 -17.33 -23.14
C ASP A 314 -16.86 -16.32 -22.60
N GLN A 315 -16.50 -15.56 -21.55
CA GLN A 315 -17.33 -14.49 -21.00
C GLN A 315 -16.72 -13.13 -21.31
N THR A 316 -17.56 -12.23 -21.81
CA THR A 316 -17.20 -10.82 -21.96
C THR A 316 -17.35 -10.10 -20.62
N ILE A 317 -16.24 -9.56 -20.11
CA ILE A 317 -16.17 -8.79 -18.88
C ILE A 317 -15.84 -7.34 -19.24
N LYS A 318 -16.76 -6.41 -18.97
CA LYS A 318 -16.57 -4.98 -19.23
C LYS A 318 -15.85 -4.28 -18.09
N LEU A 319 -15.28 -3.12 -18.39
CA LEU A 319 -14.70 -2.23 -17.40
C LEU A 319 -15.69 -1.12 -17.02
N LYS A 320 -15.79 -0.81 -15.72
CA LYS A 320 -16.37 0.42 -15.18
C LYS A 320 -15.32 1.13 -14.33
N VAL A 321 -15.49 2.42 -14.08
CA VAL A 321 -14.53 3.22 -13.31
C VAL A 321 -15.28 3.98 -12.23
N LEU A 322 -15.04 3.62 -10.97
CA LEU A 322 -15.74 4.24 -9.84
C LEU A 322 -15.31 5.68 -9.61
N GLY A 323 -14.00 5.93 -9.65
CA GLY A 323 -13.44 7.22 -9.25
C GLY A 323 -11.94 7.27 -9.36
N ILE A 324 -11.38 8.38 -8.91
CA ILE A 324 -9.94 8.64 -8.88
C ILE A 324 -9.49 9.10 -7.49
N THR A 325 -8.34 8.59 -7.07
CA THR A 325 -7.66 9.00 -5.85
C THR A 325 -6.17 9.27 -6.10
N GLY A 326 -5.57 10.01 -5.18
CA GLY A 326 -4.17 10.42 -5.23
C GLY A 326 -3.91 11.55 -4.23
N ASP A 327 -2.64 11.92 -4.08
CA ASP A 327 -2.29 13.08 -3.29
C ASP A 327 -2.75 14.39 -3.98
N SER A 328 -2.69 15.53 -3.28
CA SER A 328 -3.19 16.79 -3.86
C SER A 328 -2.46 17.22 -5.15
N PRO A 329 -1.12 17.10 -5.27
CA PRO A 329 -0.41 17.23 -6.54
C PRO A 329 -0.93 16.33 -7.68
N ALA A 330 -1.19 15.06 -7.41
CA ALA A 330 -1.73 14.15 -8.42
C ALA A 330 -3.17 14.51 -8.80
N LEU A 331 -4.05 14.76 -7.84
CA LEU A 331 -5.42 15.19 -8.11
C LEU A 331 -5.48 16.52 -8.88
N LYS A 332 -4.54 17.45 -8.62
CA LYS A 332 -4.38 18.67 -9.43
C LYS A 332 -4.16 18.33 -10.91
N ILE A 333 -3.27 17.40 -11.21
CA ILE A 333 -2.96 16.95 -12.58
C ILE A 333 -4.16 16.22 -13.19
N ALA A 334 -4.75 15.27 -12.46
CA ALA A 334 -5.86 14.48 -12.95
C ALA A 334 -7.09 15.34 -13.26
N LEU A 335 -7.44 16.26 -12.36
CA LEU A 335 -8.65 17.08 -12.47
C LEU A 335 -8.46 18.35 -13.31
N ASN A 336 -7.23 18.60 -13.80
CA ASN A 336 -6.83 19.87 -14.42
C ASN A 336 -7.24 21.08 -13.56
N PHE A 337 -6.78 21.06 -12.30
CA PHE A 337 -7.22 21.97 -11.25
C PHE A 337 -6.07 22.82 -10.72
N ILE A 338 -6.37 23.87 -9.94
CA ILE A 338 -5.36 24.65 -9.23
C ILE A 338 -4.78 23.91 -8.03
N SER A 339 -3.63 24.38 -7.55
CA SER A 339 -2.99 23.85 -6.34
C SER A 339 -3.71 24.29 -5.05
N HIS A 340 -3.38 23.62 -3.95
CA HIS A 340 -3.94 23.82 -2.60
C HIS A 340 -3.84 25.26 -2.03
N ASN A 341 -3.02 26.14 -2.64
CA ASN A 341 -2.87 27.55 -2.22
C ASN A 341 -3.76 28.53 -3.01
N GLY A 342 -4.58 28.02 -3.93
CA GLY A 342 -5.45 28.82 -4.77
C GLY A 342 -6.79 29.16 -4.13
N TYR A 343 -7.38 30.30 -4.50
CA TYR A 343 -8.60 30.81 -3.88
C TYR A 343 -9.78 29.82 -3.83
N TYR A 344 -9.98 29.00 -4.88
CA TYR A 344 -11.08 28.03 -4.96
C TYR A 344 -10.52 26.62 -5.17
N CYS A 345 -9.59 26.18 -4.32
CA CYS A 345 -8.90 24.90 -4.51
C CYS A 345 -9.69 23.66 -4.02
N CYS A 346 -10.84 23.85 -3.36
CA CYS A 346 -11.68 22.72 -2.96
C CYS A 346 -12.43 22.11 -4.14
N TYR A 347 -12.33 20.79 -4.25
CA TYR A 347 -12.98 19.99 -5.29
C TYR A 347 -14.50 19.88 -5.11
N PHE A 348 -14.99 20.03 -3.88
CA PHE A 348 -16.37 19.72 -3.52
C PHE A 348 -17.22 20.96 -3.23
N CYS A 349 -16.62 22.11 -2.94
CA CYS A 349 -17.34 23.33 -2.61
C CYS A 349 -16.64 24.60 -3.12
N TYR A 350 -17.33 25.73 -2.99
CA TYR A 350 -16.87 27.05 -3.39
C TYR A 350 -16.30 27.89 -2.23
N LEU A 351 -15.91 27.26 -1.11
CA LEU A 351 -15.23 27.99 -0.02
C LEU A 351 -14.00 28.70 -0.57
N ARG A 352 -13.96 30.02 -0.37
CA ARG A 352 -12.90 30.87 -0.91
C ARG A 352 -11.80 31.08 0.13
N GLY A 353 -10.57 30.69 -0.18
CA GLY A 353 -9.44 30.93 0.70
C GLY A 353 -9.07 32.41 0.81
N ILE A 354 -8.73 32.88 2.00
CA ILE A 354 -8.27 34.24 2.28
C ILE A 354 -6.74 34.29 2.37
N HIS A 355 -6.16 35.46 2.13
CA HIS A 355 -4.72 35.66 2.26
C HIS A 355 -4.44 36.31 3.61
N GLN A 356 -3.77 35.59 4.51
CA GLN A 356 -3.49 36.07 5.86
C GLN A 356 -2.07 35.65 6.27
N LYS A 357 -1.29 36.60 6.81
CA LYS A 357 0.10 36.38 7.26
C LYS A 357 0.97 35.67 6.19
N GLN A 358 0.90 36.12 4.94
CA GLN A 358 1.62 35.56 3.77
C GLN A 358 1.29 34.09 3.44
N LYS A 359 0.18 33.56 3.95
CA LYS A 359 -0.29 32.19 3.67
C LYS A 359 -1.73 32.22 3.20
N ARG A 360 -2.09 31.25 2.35
CA ARG A 360 -3.48 30.96 2.01
C ARG A 360 -4.12 30.19 3.16
N GLN A 361 -5.22 30.71 3.69
CA GLN A 361 -6.00 30.07 4.74
C GLN A 361 -7.45 29.89 4.29
N TYR A 362 -8.12 28.90 4.84
CA TYR A 362 -9.53 28.57 4.62
C TYR A 362 -10.16 28.51 6.01
N PRO A 363 -10.57 29.65 6.58
CA PRO A 363 -11.31 29.67 7.83
C PRO A 363 -12.65 28.94 7.68
N TYR A 364 -13.18 28.45 8.80
CA TYR A 364 -14.50 27.85 8.80
C TYR A 364 -15.57 28.89 8.40
N GLU A 365 -16.38 28.55 7.40
CA GLU A 365 -17.61 29.27 7.07
C GLU A 365 -18.79 28.32 7.21
N CYS A 366 -19.83 28.73 7.95
CA CYS A 366 -20.96 27.85 8.22
C CYS A 366 -21.78 27.51 6.97
N LEU A 367 -21.78 28.40 5.98
CA LEU A 367 -22.54 28.26 4.76
C LEU A 367 -21.62 28.53 3.59
N HIS A 368 -21.33 27.50 2.82
CA HIS A 368 -20.66 27.62 1.54
C HIS A 368 -21.30 26.67 0.53
N GLN A 369 -21.43 27.13 -0.71
CA GLN A 369 -22.10 26.37 -1.76
C GLN A 369 -21.29 25.12 -2.13
N MET A 370 -21.96 23.96 -2.19
CA MET A 370 -21.40 22.73 -2.71
C MET A 370 -21.41 22.74 -4.24
N ARG A 371 -20.38 22.13 -4.84
CA ARG A 371 -20.32 21.90 -6.29
C ARG A 371 -21.25 20.75 -6.65
N THR A 372 -21.96 20.91 -7.75
CA THR A 372 -22.76 19.85 -8.37
C THR A 372 -22.04 19.33 -9.59
N VAL A 373 -22.51 18.21 -10.16
CA VAL A 373 -21.97 17.69 -11.43
C VAL A 373 -22.04 18.75 -12.53
N ASN A 374 -23.17 19.45 -12.62
CA ASN A 374 -23.38 20.48 -13.64
C ASN A 374 -22.47 21.68 -13.43
N SER A 375 -22.36 22.20 -12.20
CA SER A 375 -21.53 23.37 -11.93
C SER A 375 -20.03 23.07 -12.08
N PHE A 376 -19.59 21.88 -11.66
CA PHE A 376 -18.20 21.44 -11.84
C PHE A 376 -17.83 21.32 -13.33
N ALA A 377 -18.72 20.75 -14.16
CA ALA A 377 -18.51 20.65 -15.60
C ALA A 377 -18.53 22.02 -16.29
N GLN A 378 -19.49 22.88 -15.94
CA GLN A 378 -19.60 24.24 -16.50
C GLN A 378 -18.37 25.09 -16.18
N ASP A 379 -17.89 25.08 -14.94
CA ASP A 379 -16.67 25.80 -14.56
C ASP A 379 -15.45 25.27 -15.33
N ALA A 380 -15.34 23.95 -15.52
CA ALA A 380 -14.26 23.33 -16.29
C ALA A 380 -14.28 23.74 -17.77
N THR A 381 -15.46 23.70 -18.40
CA THR A 381 -15.64 24.13 -19.80
C THR A 381 -15.38 25.63 -19.96
N ALA A 382 -15.84 26.46 -19.02
CA ALA A 382 -15.56 27.89 -19.03
C ALA A 382 -14.06 28.18 -18.89
N ALA A 383 -13.35 27.46 -18.02
CA ALA A 383 -11.90 27.60 -17.88
C ALA A 383 -11.15 27.27 -19.18
N GLU A 384 -11.57 26.22 -19.89
CA GLU A 384 -10.98 25.79 -21.16
C GLU A 384 -11.25 26.80 -22.27
N GLN A 385 -12.49 27.25 -22.43
CA GLN A 385 -12.90 28.22 -23.46
C GLN A 385 -12.25 29.60 -23.26
N LEU A 386 -12.17 30.05 -22.00
CA LEU A 386 -11.58 31.35 -21.65
C LEU A 386 -10.06 31.29 -21.47
N ASN A 387 -9.47 30.09 -21.50
CA ASN A 387 -8.06 29.83 -21.24
C ASN A 387 -7.54 30.52 -19.95
N ARG A 388 -8.36 30.48 -18.88
CA ARG A 388 -8.03 31.05 -17.58
C ARG A 388 -8.64 30.24 -16.45
N ASN A 389 -8.16 30.46 -15.23
CA ASN A 389 -8.73 29.81 -14.06
C ASN A 389 -10.19 30.26 -13.84
N GLU A 390 -11.11 29.30 -13.84
CA GLU A 390 -12.50 29.48 -13.40
C GLU A 390 -12.78 28.62 -12.18
N LYS A 391 -13.01 29.28 -11.03
CA LYS A 391 -13.37 28.61 -9.77
C LYS A 391 -12.51 27.39 -9.47
N GLY A 392 -11.21 27.44 -9.77
CA GLY A 392 -10.26 26.37 -9.51
C GLY A 392 -9.97 25.44 -10.67
N HIS A 393 -10.78 25.43 -11.72
CA HIS A 393 -10.52 24.67 -12.92
C HIS A 393 -9.54 25.40 -13.84
N LEU A 394 -8.66 24.65 -14.49
CA LEU A 394 -7.77 25.09 -15.55
C LEU A 394 -8.19 24.57 -16.94
N GLY A 395 -9.26 23.77 -16.98
CA GLY A 395 -9.87 23.21 -18.18
C GLY A 395 -10.58 21.89 -17.86
N VAL A 396 -11.02 21.18 -18.89
CA VAL A 396 -11.72 19.90 -18.72
C VAL A 396 -10.72 18.80 -18.36
N SER A 397 -11.06 17.97 -17.38
CA SER A 397 -10.26 16.79 -17.03
C SER A 397 -10.40 15.71 -18.10
N ILE A 398 -9.29 15.06 -18.46
CA ILE A 398 -9.30 13.88 -19.33
C ILE A 398 -10.09 12.71 -18.72
N PHE A 399 -10.31 12.71 -17.40
CA PHE A 399 -11.06 11.67 -16.70
C PHE A 399 -12.58 11.92 -16.67
N SER A 400 -13.06 13.10 -17.10
CA SER A 400 -14.48 13.45 -16.99
C SER A 400 -15.42 12.48 -17.70
N ASN A 401 -14.97 11.84 -18.79
CA ASN A 401 -15.77 10.92 -19.59
C ASN A 401 -15.57 9.43 -19.23
N ILE A 402 -14.43 9.08 -18.61
CA ILE A 402 -14.11 7.69 -18.27
C ILE A 402 -14.71 7.28 -16.92
N VAL A 403 -14.85 8.20 -15.96
CA VAL A 403 -15.38 7.90 -14.62
C VAL A 403 -16.91 7.79 -14.66
N ASP A 404 -17.47 6.70 -14.14
CA ASP A 404 -18.91 6.43 -14.14
C ASP A 404 -19.67 7.18 -13.02
N ILE A 405 -18.97 7.60 -11.96
CA ILE A 405 -19.46 8.54 -10.96
C ILE A 405 -18.93 9.95 -11.29
N ASN A 406 -19.78 10.79 -11.86
CA ASN A 406 -19.35 12.09 -12.38
C ASN A 406 -18.71 12.97 -11.29
N PHE A 407 -17.74 13.79 -11.71
CA PHE A 407 -17.12 14.76 -10.82
C PHE A 407 -18.12 15.83 -10.35
N PRO A 408 -18.00 16.31 -9.10
CA PRO A 408 -16.91 16.03 -8.16
C PRO A 408 -17.07 14.73 -7.34
N TYR A 409 -18.19 14.03 -7.46
CA TYR A 409 -18.51 12.89 -6.59
C TYR A 409 -17.60 11.68 -6.81
N GLY A 410 -17.00 11.51 -7.99
CA GLY A 410 -15.97 10.48 -8.26
C GLY A 410 -14.56 10.81 -7.75
N ILE A 411 -14.37 11.91 -7.01
CA ILE A 411 -13.08 12.30 -6.43
C ILE A 411 -12.98 11.73 -5.01
N ILE A 412 -11.97 10.90 -4.77
CA ILE A 412 -11.73 10.26 -3.48
C ILE A 412 -10.52 10.90 -2.79
N VAL A 413 -10.75 11.44 -1.60
CA VAL A 413 -9.71 12.08 -0.80
C VAL A 413 -8.91 11.03 -0.03
N ASP A 414 -7.60 11.01 -0.23
CA ASP A 414 -6.73 10.10 0.50
C ASP A 414 -6.50 10.55 1.95
N TYR A 415 -7.12 9.84 2.90
CA TYR A 415 -6.96 10.12 4.33
C TYR A 415 -5.51 9.92 4.81
N ALA A 416 -4.72 9.06 4.17
CA ALA A 416 -3.34 8.82 4.57
C ALA A 416 -2.48 10.07 4.34
N HIS A 417 -2.64 10.72 3.18
CA HIS A 417 -1.98 11.97 2.89
C HIS A 417 -2.59 13.16 3.63
N VAL A 418 -3.91 13.26 3.66
CA VAL A 418 -4.62 14.41 4.25
C VAL A 418 -4.54 14.38 5.77
N SER A 419 -5.06 13.33 6.39
CA SER A 419 -5.21 13.29 7.85
C SER A 419 -3.93 12.87 8.55
N LEU A 420 -3.20 11.88 8.04
CA LEU A 420 -2.02 11.35 8.72
C LEU A 420 -0.78 12.18 8.39
N LEU A 421 -0.30 12.13 7.14
CA LEU A 421 1.00 12.70 6.75
C LEU A 421 1.03 14.23 6.75
N ARG A 422 -0.11 14.90 6.57
CA ARG A 422 -0.20 16.36 6.63
C ARG A 422 -0.76 16.83 7.96
N HIS A 423 -2.08 16.74 8.16
CA HIS A 423 -2.75 17.38 9.30
C HIS A 423 -2.22 16.91 10.65
N SER A 424 -2.22 15.61 10.91
CA SER A 424 -1.75 15.06 12.20
C SER A 424 -0.30 15.41 12.46
N LYS A 425 0.59 15.27 11.46
CA LYS A 425 2.00 15.69 11.61
C LYS A 425 2.12 17.18 11.98
N SER A 426 1.39 18.06 11.31
CA SER A 426 1.41 19.49 11.62
C SER A 426 0.97 19.78 13.05
N ILE A 427 -0.10 19.13 13.52
CA ILE A 427 -0.57 19.28 14.90
C ILE A 427 0.43 18.69 15.89
N PHE A 428 1.02 17.53 15.62
CA PHE A 428 2.03 16.94 16.50
C PHE A 428 3.24 17.86 16.67
N ILE A 429 3.74 18.44 15.57
CA ILE A 429 4.84 19.40 15.61
C ILE A 429 4.46 20.64 16.42
N GLU A 430 3.26 21.18 16.21
CA GLU A 430 2.77 22.35 16.93
C GLU A 430 2.66 22.08 18.44
N LEU A 431 2.06 20.95 18.84
CA LEU A 431 1.98 20.55 20.24
C LEU A 431 3.38 20.33 20.84
N TYR A 432 4.28 19.66 20.12
CA TYR A 432 5.64 19.41 20.55
C TYR A 432 6.46 20.70 20.73
N ARG A 433 6.25 21.70 19.85
CA ARG A 433 6.91 23.02 19.94
C ARG A 433 6.49 23.80 21.19
N ARG A 434 5.29 23.59 21.71
CA ARG A 434 4.81 24.22 22.96
C ARG A 434 5.48 23.67 24.22
N LEU A 435 6.10 22.49 24.13
CA LEU A 435 6.77 21.84 25.25
C LEU A 435 8.17 22.41 25.47
N THR A 436 8.63 22.42 26.72
CA THR A 436 10.02 22.73 27.08
C THR A 436 10.96 21.61 26.62
N PRO A 437 12.25 21.87 26.39
CA PRO A 437 13.22 20.83 26.00
C PRO A 437 13.26 19.63 26.94
N TYR A 438 13.13 19.85 28.25
CA TYR A 438 13.05 18.78 29.24
C TYR A 438 11.83 17.87 29.02
N VAL A 439 10.65 18.46 28.83
CA VAL A 439 9.41 17.70 28.61
C VAL A 439 9.44 16.99 27.26
N ARG A 440 10.04 17.59 26.23
CA ARG A 440 10.27 16.95 24.92
C ARG A 440 11.02 15.62 25.05
N ASN A 441 12.11 15.59 25.81
CA ASN A 441 12.87 14.37 26.09
C ASN A 441 12.05 13.30 26.87
N ILE A 442 11.08 13.73 27.69
CA ILE A 442 10.18 12.81 28.40
C ILE A 442 9.19 12.19 27.41
N VAL A 443 8.52 13.00 26.58
CA VAL A 443 7.50 12.50 25.64
C VAL A 443 8.12 11.64 24.55
N ASP A 444 9.33 11.94 24.09
CA ASP A 444 10.06 11.12 23.11
C ASP A 444 10.40 9.75 23.68
N ARG A 445 10.92 9.69 24.92
CA ARG A 445 11.18 8.41 25.61
C ARG A 445 9.89 7.63 25.84
N ALA A 446 8.82 8.30 26.26
CA ALA A 446 7.52 7.67 26.46
C ALA A 446 6.98 7.05 25.17
N LEU A 447 7.13 7.73 24.03
CA LEU A 447 6.66 7.23 22.75
C LEU A 447 7.45 5.99 22.27
N ILE A 448 8.78 6.02 22.41
CA ILE A 448 9.66 4.91 22.02
C ILE A 448 9.34 3.65 22.84
N HIS A 449 9.07 3.81 24.13
CA HIS A 449 8.85 2.69 25.06
C HIS A 449 7.37 2.32 25.21
N GLN A 450 6.48 2.98 24.48
CA GLN A 450 5.06 2.66 24.56
C GLN A 450 4.82 1.23 24.05
N PRO A 451 4.18 0.36 24.85
CA PRO A 451 3.84 -0.98 24.39
C PRO A 451 2.76 -0.88 23.30
N PHE A 452 2.99 -1.59 22.20
CA PHE A 452 2.03 -1.74 21.11
C PHE A 452 1.76 -3.23 20.87
N PRO A 453 0.58 -3.57 20.33
CA PRO A 453 0.29 -4.95 19.94
C PRO A 453 1.36 -5.52 18.99
N HIS A 454 1.68 -6.80 19.11
CA HIS A 454 2.80 -7.43 18.39
C HIS A 454 2.67 -7.38 16.86
N PHE A 455 1.44 -7.22 16.35
CA PHE A 455 1.17 -7.09 14.92
C PHE A 455 1.56 -5.72 14.37
N PHE A 456 1.95 -4.76 15.21
CA PHE A 456 2.58 -3.53 14.75
C PHE A 456 4.04 -3.81 14.40
N HIS A 457 4.32 -3.92 13.10
CA HIS A 457 5.65 -4.27 12.58
C HIS A 457 6.77 -3.23 12.83
N ARG A 458 6.54 -2.16 13.59
CA ARG A 458 7.48 -1.04 13.79
C ARG A 458 7.40 -0.47 15.21
N GLN A 459 8.57 -0.27 15.83
CA GLN A 459 8.71 0.60 17.00
C GLN A 459 8.46 2.06 16.59
N MET A 460 7.88 2.86 17.49
CA MET A 460 7.65 4.28 17.22
C MET A 460 8.96 5.05 17.28
N ARG A 461 9.07 6.05 16.39
CA ARG A 461 10.14 7.02 16.40
C ARG A 461 9.80 8.17 17.36
N PRO A 462 10.80 8.86 17.93
CA PRO A 462 10.56 10.07 18.71
C PRO A 462 9.86 11.15 17.87
N PHE A 463 9.16 12.09 18.53
CA PHE A 463 8.47 13.18 17.86
C PHE A 463 9.46 14.12 17.13
N ASN A 464 10.71 14.18 17.58
CA ASN A 464 11.76 14.92 16.88
C ASN A 464 12.04 14.39 15.45
N ASP A 465 11.74 13.12 15.18
CA ASP A 465 12.01 12.45 13.89
C ASP A 465 10.76 12.33 13.00
N LEU A 466 9.68 13.07 13.29
CA LEU A 466 8.41 12.99 12.55
C LEU A 466 8.53 13.19 11.03
N SER A 467 9.58 13.90 10.57
CA SER A 467 9.89 14.07 9.15
C SER A 467 10.11 12.74 8.44
N PHE A 468 10.65 11.73 9.12
CA PHE A 468 10.96 10.40 8.57
C PHE A 468 9.88 9.33 8.83
N VAL A 469 8.82 9.70 9.56
CA VAL A 469 7.77 8.76 9.98
C VAL A 469 6.81 8.46 8.83
N LYS A 470 6.50 7.17 8.61
CA LYS A 470 5.53 6.74 7.59
C LYS A 470 4.09 6.98 8.04
N ALA A 471 3.15 6.99 7.09
CA ALA A 471 1.72 7.17 7.37
C ALA A 471 1.19 6.14 8.39
N THR A 472 1.61 4.87 8.29
CA THR A 472 1.20 3.81 9.24
C THR A 472 1.68 4.07 10.67
N GLU A 473 2.89 4.59 10.82
CA GLU A 473 3.44 4.99 12.13
C GLU A 473 2.66 6.19 12.69
N ILE A 474 2.35 7.20 11.86
CA ILE A 474 1.48 8.33 12.28
C ILE A 474 0.10 7.86 12.70
N ARG A 475 -0.52 6.93 11.98
CA ARG A 475 -1.83 6.35 12.35
C ARG A 475 -1.78 5.75 13.76
N ASN A 476 -0.73 4.99 14.05
CA ASN A 476 -0.59 4.33 15.34
C ASN A 476 -0.33 5.35 16.46
N ILE A 477 0.51 6.36 16.20
CA ILE A 477 0.71 7.49 17.14
C ILE A 477 -0.62 8.21 17.38
N LEU A 478 -1.39 8.50 16.33
CA LEU A 478 -2.65 9.22 16.42
C LEU A 478 -3.69 8.48 17.24
N PHE A 479 -3.87 7.18 16.99
CA PHE A 479 -4.92 6.38 17.62
C PHE A 479 -4.57 5.82 18.99
N TYR A 480 -3.29 5.68 19.32
CA TYR A 480 -2.86 4.97 20.52
C TYR A 480 -1.75 5.70 21.30
N GLY A 481 -0.92 6.48 20.62
CA GLY A 481 0.28 7.10 21.22
C GLY A 481 0.02 8.45 21.87
N ILE A 482 -0.57 9.37 21.14
CA ILE A 482 -0.45 10.79 21.47
C ILE A 482 -1.24 11.22 22.70
N LEU A 483 -2.50 10.78 22.84
CA LEU A 483 -3.33 11.19 23.98
C LEU A 483 -2.77 10.72 25.33
N PRO A 484 -2.37 9.43 25.51
CA PRO A 484 -1.77 8.97 26.76
C PRO A 484 -0.46 9.69 27.10
N ILE A 485 0.32 10.10 26.11
CA ILE A 485 1.59 10.79 26.34
C ILE A 485 1.37 12.26 26.67
N PHE A 486 0.54 12.96 25.90
CA PHE A 486 0.41 14.42 25.99
C PHE A 486 -0.51 14.88 27.13
N HIS A 487 -1.39 14.03 27.68
CA HIS A 487 -2.36 14.46 28.70
C HIS A 487 -1.74 15.09 29.96
N LYS A 488 -0.48 14.80 30.27
CA LYS A 488 0.25 15.38 31.42
C LYS A 488 0.98 16.69 31.09
N HIS A 489 1.00 17.08 29.82
CA HIS A 489 1.91 18.09 29.29
C HIS A 489 1.22 19.20 28.48
N VAL A 490 -0.06 19.03 28.13
CA VAL A 490 -0.89 20.06 27.49
C VAL A 490 -2.18 20.27 28.27
N SER A 491 -2.83 21.42 28.08
CA SER A 491 -4.08 21.73 28.77
C SER A 491 -5.21 20.77 28.34
N SER A 492 -6.18 20.61 29.22
CA SER A 492 -7.32 19.70 28.97
C SER A 492 -8.18 20.15 27.78
N GLU A 493 -8.22 21.46 27.50
CA GLU A 493 -8.95 22.05 26.38
C GLU A 493 -8.29 21.72 25.05
N ILE A 494 -6.97 21.89 24.94
CA ILE A 494 -6.20 21.53 23.73
C ILE A 494 -6.31 20.02 23.49
N LEU A 495 -6.16 19.22 24.55
CA LEU A 495 -6.25 17.77 24.44
C LEU A 495 -7.66 17.34 24.02
N GLY A 496 -8.70 17.92 24.60
CA GLY A 496 -10.10 17.66 24.28
C GLY A 496 -10.42 18.03 22.83
N HIS A 497 -9.99 19.21 22.37
CA HIS A 497 -10.15 19.64 20.99
C HIS A 497 -9.47 18.67 20.01
N PHE A 498 -8.23 18.27 20.28
CA PHE A 498 -7.55 17.30 19.41
C PHE A 498 -8.15 15.89 19.51
N ALA A 499 -8.63 15.47 20.67
CA ALA A 499 -9.33 14.20 20.85
C ALA A 499 -10.62 14.11 20.02
N MET A 500 -11.31 15.23 19.76
CA MET A 500 -12.46 15.26 18.85
C MET A 500 -12.07 14.83 17.44
N PHE A 501 -10.96 15.38 16.92
CA PHE A 501 -10.43 15.00 15.61
C PHE A 501 -10.05 13.51 15.57
N ILE A 502 -9.32 13.02 16.58
CA ILE A 502 -8.95 11.60 16.68
C ILE A 502 -10.19 10.71 16.72
N THR A 503 -11.19 11.07 17.51
CA THR A 503 -12.43 10.32 17.67
C THR A 503 -13.19 10.25 16.36
N ALA A 504 -13.34 11.38 15.67
CA ALA A 504 -14.02 11.42 14.38
C ALA A 504 -13.33 10.52 13.35
N LEU A 505 -11.99 10.61 13.24
CA LEU A 505 -11.25 9.74 12.34
C LEU A 505 -11.39 8.27 12.71
N ARG A 506 -11.40 7.94 13.99
CA ARG A 506 -11.55 6.56 14.44
C ARG A 506 -12.92 5.99 14.10
N LEU A 507 -13.97 6.79 14.19
CA LEU A 507 -15.33 6.42 13.77
C LEU A 507 -15.41 6.14 12.26
N LEU A 508 -14.68 6.91 11.45
CA LEU A 508 -14.66 6.72 10.00
C LEU A 508 -13.63 5.68 9.53
N HIS A 509 -12.76 5.18 10.42
CA HIS A 509 -11.63 4.33 10.04
C HIS A 509 -11.98 2.86 9.90
N GLY A 510 -12.90 2.33 10.70
CA GLY A 510 -13.24 0.91 10.70
C GLY A 510 -14.75 0.68 10.78
N LYS A 511 -15.13 -0.48 11.31
CA LYS A 511 -16.53 -0.88 11.52
C LYS A 511 -17.39 0.26 12.09
N PRO A 512 -18.62 0.47 11.56
CA PRO A 512 -19.54 1.48 12.05
C PRO A 512 -19.96 1.23 13.51
N ILE A 513 -19.22 1.82 14.46
CA ILE A 513 -19.42 1.65 15.91
C ILE A 513 -20.84 2.02 16.33
N PHE A 514 -21.43 3.01 15.68
CA PHE A 514 -22.79 3.51 15.97
C PHE A 514 -23.79 3.21 14.86
N GLY A 515 -23.52 2.18 14.03
CA GLY A 515 -24.35 1.85 12.86
C GLY A 515 -24.47 3.05 11.92
N ASP A 516 -25.67 3.31 11.42
CA ASP A 516 -25.95 4.37 10.45
C ASP A 516 -25.63 5.78 10.96
N ARG A 517 -25.59 5.99 12.29
CA ARG A 517 -25.27 7.30 12.88
C ARG A 517 -23.76 7.59 12.95
N THR A 518 -22.92 6.62 12.58
CA THR A 518 -21.46 6.75 12.71
C THR A 518 -20.92 7.93 11.90
N SER A 519 -21.37 8.09 10.65
CA SER A 519 -20.92 9.18 9.76
C SER A 519 -21.39 10.55 10.25
N ASP A 520 -22.64 10.65 10.73
CA ASP A 520 -23.21 11.88 11.29
C ASP A 520 -22.40 12.37 12.50
N ILE A 521 -22.18 11.49 13.48
CA ILE A 521 -21.44 11.83 14.71
C ILE A 521 -20.00 12.27 14.37
N ALA A 522 -19.34 11.55 13.47
CA ALA A 522 -18.00 11.91 13.03
C ALA A 522 -17.97 13.26 12.30
N GLY A 523 -18.97 13.52 11.45
CA GLY A 523 -19.15 14.80 10.76
C GLY A 523 -19.29 15.95 11.75
N ASP A 524 -20.16 15.83 12.75
CA ASP A 524 -20.37 16.84 13.78
C ASP A 524 -19.09 17.14 14.56
N LEU A 525 -18.32 16.11 14.91
CA LEU A 525 -17.03 16.25 15.58
C LEU A 525 -16.01 17.00 14.71
N LEU A 526 -15.91 16.68 13.40
CA LEU A 526 -15.00 17.37 12.47
C LEU A 526 -15.43 18.82 12.24
N THR A 527 -16.73 19.08 12.10
CA THR A 527 -17.28 20.44 11.99
C THR A 527 -16.98 21.27 13.24
N LYS A 528 -17.20 20.71 14.44
CA LYS A 528 -16.89 21.42 15.69
C LYS A 528 -15.37 21.62 15.86
N TYR A 529 -14.56 20.62 15.53
CA TYR A 529 -13.10 20.74 15.53
C TYR A 529 -12.62 21.89 14.63
N TYR A 530 -13.18 22.02 13.42
CA TYR A 530 -12.81 23.07 12.49
C TYR A 530 -13.30 24.46 12.94
N LYS A 531 -14.55 24.58 13.42
CA LYS A 531 -15.11 25.83 13.97
C LYS A 531 -14.22 26.45 15.04
N ASP A 532 -13.73 25.60 15.96
CA ASP A 532 -12.95 26.04 17.11
C ASP A 532 -11.44 26.07 16.82
N PHE A 533 -11.01 25.72 15.60
CA PHE A 533 -9.61 25.44 15.30
C PHE A 533 -8.68 26.63 15.56
N SER A 534 -9.10 27.84 15.16
CA SER A 534 -8.34 29.08 15.34
C SER A 534 -8.18 29.49 16.82
N LEU A 535 -9.00 28.96 17.73
CA LEU A 535 -8.84 29.17 19.18
C LEU A 535 -7.59 28.46 19.71
N PHE A 536 -7.19 27.35 19.08
CA PHE A 536 -6.11 26.50 19.55
C PHE A 536 -4.87 26.56 18.67
N TYR A 537 -5.00 26.81 17.36
CA TYR A 537 -3.92 26.71 16.39
C TYR A 537 -3.92 27.90 15.42
N ASP A 538 -3.09 28.91 15.70
CA ASP A 538 -3.00 30.12 14.86
C ASP A 538 -2.33 29.84 13.51
N GLY A 539 -3.00 30.25 12.42
CA GLY A 539 -2.45 30.22 11.07
C GLY A 539 -2.31 28.82 10.44
N LEU A 540 -2.93 27.80 11.02
CA LEU A 540 -2.92 26.42 10.51
C LEU A 540 -4.25 26.01 9.82
N GLU A 541 -5.15 26.96 9.56
CA GLU A 541 -6.41 26.76 8.82
C GLU A 541 -6.15 26.56 7.32
N ASN A 542 -5.43 25.51 6.96
CA ASN A 542 -5.03 25.24 5.58
C ASN A 542 -6.07 24.40 4.82
N PHE A 543 -5.83 24.17 3.53
CA PHE A 543 -6.71 23.36 2.68
C PHE A 543 -6.94 21.94 3.21
N VAL A 544 -5.92 21.33 3.82
CA VAL A 544 -5.99 19.97 4.36
C VAL A 544 -6.97 19.91 5.54
N LEU A 545 -6.97 20.92 6.43
CA LEU A 545 -7.99 21.02 7.47
C LEU A 545 -9.40 21.08 6.86
N HIS A 546 -9.61 21.94 5.87
CA HIS A 546 -10.90 22.09 5.19
C HIS A 546 -11.42 20.77 4.59
N LEU A 547 -10.54 19.96 3.99
CA LEU A 547 -10.94 18.69 3.36
C LEU A 547 -11.67 17.74 4.33
N HIS A 548 -11.39 17.82 5.63
CA HIS A 548 -12.08 16.99 6.63
C HIS A 548 -13.58 17.29 6.74
N GLN A 549 -14.07 18.46 6.30
CA GLN A 549 -15.52 18.71 6.24
C GLN A 549 -16.23 17.81 5.23
N HIS A 550 -15.51 17.27 4.24
CA HIS A 550 -16.08 16.40 3.23
C HIS A 550 -15.99 14.91 3.61
N PHE A 551 -15.39 14.58 4.75
CA PHE A 551 -15.10 13.20 5.15
C PHE A 551 -16.34 12.38 5.48
N LYS A 552 -17.39 13.01 6.04
CA LYS A 552 -18.69 12.36 6.23
C LYS A 552 -19.20 11.81 4.89
N ASN A 553 -19.30 12.68 3.89
CA ASN A 553 -19.77 12.30 2.56
C ASN A 553 -18.83 11.27 1.90
N GLN A 554 -17.52 11.37 2.09
CA GLN A 554 -16.57 10.39 1.56
C GLN A 554 -16.79 8.99 2.17
N TYR A 555 -17.04 8.91 3.48
CA TYR A 555 -17.36 7.66 4.15
C TYR A 555 -18.69 7.07 3.67
N GLU A 556 -19.73 7.89 3.52
CA GLU A 556 -21.03 7.43 3.02
C GLU A 556 -20.95 6.92 1.57
N MET A 557 -20.17 7.62 0.73
CA MET A 557 -19.99 7.26 -0.67
C MET A 557 -19.10 6.02 -0.86
N PHE A 558 -18.03 5.89 -0.07
CA PHE A 558 -16.93 4.97 -0.37
C PHE A 558 -16.55 4.02 0.78
N GLY A 559 -17.18 4.12 1.95
CA GLY A 559 -16.95 3.23 3.08
C GLY A 559 -15.79 3.65 3.98
N ALA A 560 -15.30 2.71 4.79
CA ALA A 560 -14.34 3.02 5.85
C ALA A 560 -12.93 3.40 5.34
N PHE A 561 -12.27 4.31 6.05
CA PHE A 561 -10.95 4.80 5.69
C PHE A 561 -9.85 3.73 5.80
N SER A 562 -10.02 2.65 6.55
CA SER A 562 -9.14 1.47 6.49
C SER A 562 -8.90 0.98 5.06
N HIS A 563 -9.86 1.20 4.16
CA HIS A 563 -9.85 0.73 2.78
C HIS A 563 -9.74 1.87 1.73
N LEU A 564 -9.70 3.14 2.15
CA LEU A 564 -9.62 4.32 1.25
C LEU A 564 -8.28 5.05 1.25
N GLY A 565 -7.28 4.56 1.99
CA GLY A 565 -5.94 5.16 1.99
C GLY A 565 -5.04 4.65 0.88
N SER A 566 -4.14 5.49 0.38
CA SER A 566 -3.24 5.13 -0.73
C SER A 566 -2.04 4.24 -0.34
N PHE A 567 -2.13 3.42 0.71
CA PHE A 567 -1.00 2.61 1.19
C PHE A 567 -0.52 1.57 0.19
N GLY A 568 -1.44 0.91 -0.51
CA GLY A 568 -1.12 -0.09 -1.53
C GLY A 568 -0.49 0.54 -2.77
N GLN A 569 -1.01 1.70 -3.15
CA GLN A 569 -0.58 2.52 -4.27
C GLN A 569 0.86 3.03 -4.05
N GLU A 570 1.14 3.54 -2.85
CA GLU A 570 2.49 3.93 -2.42
C GLU A 570 3.48 2.74 -2.45
N ALA A 571 3.02 1.56 -2.00
CA ALA A 571 3.82 0.34 -2.09
C ALA A 571 4.09 -0.07 -3.55
N LEU A 572 3.11 0.10 -4.44
CA LEU A 572 3.25 -0.17 -5.87
C LEU A 572 4.23 0.79 -6.53
N ILE A 573 4.06 2.11 -6.37
CA ILE A 573 4.95 3.08 -7.03
C ILE A 573 6.39 2.98 -6.49
N GLY A 574 6.55 2.69 -5.19
CA GLY A 574 7.86 2.39 -4.61
C GLY A 574 8.49 1.12 -5.19
N TYR A 575 7.69 0.07 -5.37
CA TYR A 575 8.13 -1.18 -6.01
C TYR A 575 8.54 -0.96 -7.48
N VAL A 576 7.65 -0.38 -8.27
CA VAL A 576 7.86 -0.07 -9.70
C VAL A 576 9.07 0.85 -9.86
N GLY A 577 9.17 1.90 -9.05
CA GLY A 577 10.32 2.80 -9.05
C GLY A 577 11.63 2.07 -8.74
N SER A 578 11.61 1.05 -7.87
CA SER A 578 12.81 0.27 -7.51
C SER A 578 13.30 -0.69 -8.59
N ASN A 579 12.51 -0.95 -9.64
CA ASN A 579 12.83 -1.87 -10.74
C ASN A 579 13.84 -1.30 -11.76
N ARG A 580 14.86 -0.59 -11.27
CA ARG A 580 15.81 0.21 -12.07
C ARG A 580 17.28 -0.18 -11.87
N THR A 581 17.59 -1.47 -11.78
CA THR A 581 18.97 -1.98 -11.54
C THR A 581 19.91 -1.73 -12.73
N GLY A 582 20.30 -0.47 -12.92
CA GLY A 582 21.15 0.03 -14.00
C GLY A 582 21.34 1.55 -13.89
N THR A 583 22.23 2.13 -14.71
CA THR A 583 22.59 3.57 -14.63
C THR A 583 21.88 4.45 -15.66
N ARG A 584 21.14 3.84 -16.60
CA ARG A 584 20.48 4.51 -17.73
C ARG A 584 19.16 3.82 -18.08
N PHE A 585 18.33 4.48 -18.90
CA PHE A 585 17.08 3.91 -19.45
C PHE A 585 16.08 3.44 -18.37
N TYR A 586 15.94 4.24 -17.30
CA TYR A 586 15.15 3.84 -16.14
C TYR A 586 13.72 3.40 -16.49
N GLY A 587 13.01 4.14 -17.35
CA GLY A 587 11.65 3.77 -17.74
C GLY A 587 11.58 2.43 -18.48
N ASP A 588 12.51 2.17 -19.40
CA ASP A 588 12.59 0.90 -20.14
C ASP A 588 12.85 -0.29 -19.20
N LEU A 589 13.79 -0.14 -18.26
CA LEU A 589 14.09 -1.17 -17.25
C LEU A 589 12.88 -1.43 -16.34
N ILE A 590 12.24 -0.36 -15.87
CA ILE A 590 11.07 -0.43 -14.99
C ILE A 590 9.95 -1.23 -15.66
N CYS A 591 9.59 -0.89 -16.91
CA CYS A 591 8.51 -1.53 -17.64
C CYS A 591 8.80 -3.00 -17.97
N LYS A 592 10.03 -3.30 -18.41
CA LYS A 592 10.47 -4.67 -18.70
C LYS A 592 10.42 -5.54 -17.44
N ASN A 593 11.01 -5.06 -16.35
CA ASN A 593 11.06 -5.79 -15.09
C ASN A 593 9.67 -6.00 -14.48
N TYR A 594 8.80 -4.99 -14.55
CA TYR A 594 7.39 -5.16 -14.14
C TYR A 594 6.69 -6.25 -14.95
N SER A 595 6.86 -6.28 -16.28
CA SER A 595 6.23 -7.29 -17.13
C SER A 595 6.68 -8.70 -16.77
N ILE A 596 7.98 -8.88 -16.54
CA ILE A 596 8.55 -10.15 -16.06
C ILE A 596 7.98 -10.52 -14.69
N ASP A 597 8.00 -9.59 -13.73
CA ASP A 597 7.54 -9.87 -12.36
C ASP A 597 6.05 -10.22 -12.31
N PHE A 598 5.22 -9.55 -13.13
CA PHE A 598 3.80 -9.81 -13.25
C PHE A 598 3.52 -11.22 -13.79
N LEU A 599 4.17 -11.60 -14.90
CA LEU A 599 4.04 -12.93 -15.49
C LEU A 599 4.62 -14.03 -14.61
N LEU A 600 5.78 -13.77 -14.00
CA LEU A 600 6.44 -14.69 -13.08
C LEU A 600 5.51 -15.06 -11.93
N HIS A 601 4.86 -14.06 -11.33
CA HIS A 601 3.90 -14.29 -10.26
C HIS A 601 2.69 -15.11 -10.73
N HIS A 602 2.14 -14.81 -11.91
CA HIS A 602 1.02 -15.56 -12.49
C HIS A 602 1.38 -17.04 -12.75
N LYS A 603 2.53 -17.30 -13.38
CA LYS A 603 2.97 -18.66 -13.70
C LYS A 603 3.35 -19.47 -12.45
N MET A 604 3.95 -18.83 -11.45
CA MET A 604 4.34 -19.52 -10.21
C MET A 604 3.16 -19.96 -9.34
N GLU A 605 2.05 -19.21 -9.30
CA GLU A 605 0.84 -19.66 -8.59
C GLU A 605 0.19 -20.86 -9.26
N LYS A 606 0.19 -20.91 -10.60
CA LYS A 606 -0.23 -22.09 -11.36
C LYS A 606 0.67 -23.30 -11.05
N SER A 607 2.00 -23.13 -10.95
CA SER A 607 2.92 -24.23 -10.58
C SER A 607 2.87 -24.61 -9.10
N ASN A 608 2.58 -23.67 -8.20
CA ASN A 608 2.52 -23.91 -6.75
C ASN A 608 1.26 -24.67 -6.31
N GLN A 609 0.30 -24.97 -7.21
CA GLN A 609 -0.71 -26.00 -6.94
C GLN A 609 -0.07 -27.36 -6.55
N PHE A 610 1.20 -27.60 -6.91
CA PHE A 610 1.96 -28.79 -6.53
C PHE A 610 2.78 -28.67 -5.23
N THR A 611 2.82 -27.51 -4.57
CA THR A 611 3.43 -27.37 -3.24
C THR A 611 2.57 -26.49 -2.34
N LYS A 612 1.39 -27.01 -1.96
CA LYS A 612 0.68 -26.49 -0.79
C LYS A 612 1.63 -26.57 0.40
N ILE A 613 2.02 -25.43 0.95
CA ILE A 613 2.44 -25.38 2.35
C ILE A 613 1.18 -25.77 3.11
N VAL A 614 1.17 -26.99 3.63
CA VAL A 614 0.03 -27.53 4.37
C VAL A 614 0.03 -26.87 5.73
N ASP A 615 -1.07 -26.20 6.08
CA ASP A 615 -1.30 -25.76 7.45
C ASP A 615 -1.19 -26.97 8.37
N GLY A 616 -0.39 -26.84 9.42
CA GLY A 616 -0.09 -27.93 10.32
C GLY A 616 1.18 -27.70 11.14
N PRO A 617 1.33 -28.49 12.21
CA PRO A 617 2.53 -28.48 13.00
C PRO A 617 3.73 -28.99 12.19
N PHE A 618 4.86 -28.30 12.31
CA PHE A 618 6.11 -28.66 11.63
C PHE A 618 7.24 -28.26 12.58
N ASP A 619 8.17 -29.16 12.93
CA ASP A 619 9.13 -29.05 14.06
C ASP A 619 8.59 -29.67 15.37
N GLN A 620 8.59 -31.01 15.41
CA GLN A 620 8.19 -31.80 16.57
C GLN A 620 9.19 -31.65 17.73
N GLU A 621 8.68 -31.51 18.95
CA GLU A 621 9.45 -31.60 20.18
C GLU A 621 9.42 -33.04 20.68
N PHE A 622 10.56 -33.72 20.61
CA PHE A 622 10.70 -35.11 21.04
C PHE A 622 10.98 -35.25 22.53
N ASN A 623 11.39 -34.18 23.21
CA ASN A 623 11.79 -34.20 24.61
C ASN A 623 10.77 -33.51 25.53
N PHE A 624 9.52 -33.38 25.09
CA PHE A 624 8.47 -32.81 25.93
C PHE A 624 8.04 -33.82 26.98
N ASP A 625 8.13 -33.44 28.26
CA ASP A 625 7.76 -34.30 29.37
C ASP A 625 6.25 -34.20 29.65
N PHE A 626 5.47 -35.04 28.97
CA PHE A 626 4.04 -35.14 29.21
C PHE A 626 3.74 -35.76 30.58
N LYS A 627 4.59 -36.69 31.03
CA LYS A 627 4.37 -37.50 32.24
C LYS A 627 4.40 -36.67 33.51
N ASN A 628 5.20 -35.62 33.59
CA ASN A 628 5.24 -34.78 34.78
C ASN A 628 4.19 -33.66 34.78
N ASN A 629 3.32 -33.58 33.77
CA ASN A 629 2.29 -32.57 33.67
C ASN A 629 0.89 -33.18 33.92
N SER A 630 0.29 -32.82 35.07
CA SER A 630 -0.99 -33.36 35.52
C SER A 630 -2.15 -33.08 34.57
N LEU A 631 -2.07 -32.03 33.74
CA LEU A 631 -3.11 -31.70 32.77
C LEU A 631 -3.12 -32.72 31.61
N PHE A 632 -1.95 -33.09 31.08
CA PHE A 632 -1.87 -34.08 30.01
C PHE A 632 -2.24 -35.47 30.49
N GLN A 633 -1.87 -35.83 31.72
CA GLN A 633 -2.33 -37.07 32.36
C GLN A 633 -3.87 -37.09 32.49
N LEU A 634 -4.47 -35.98 32.94
CA LEU A 634 -5.92 -35.87 33.09
C LEU A 634 -6.62 -35.94 31.73
N LEU A 635 -6.19 -35.13 30.76
CA LEU A 635 -6.70 -35.15 29.37
C LEU A 635 -6.63 -36.54 28.76
N HIS A 636 -5.50 -37.20 28.91
CA HIS A 636 -5.32 -38.55 28.41
C HIS A 636 -6.22 -39.56 29.12
N SER A 637 -6.35 -39.49 30.44
CA SER A 637 -7.23 -40.40 31.20
C SER A 637 -8.71 -40.28 30.82
N VAL A 638 -9.14 -39.11 30.32
CA VAL A 638 -10.50 -38.86 29.84
C VAL A 638 -10.71 -39.41 28.42
N GLN A 639 -9.64 -39.66 27.65
CA GLN A 639 -9.73 -39.90 26.20
C GLN A 639 -9.08 -41.19 25.70
N CYS A 640 -8.11 -41.73 26.42
CA CYS A 640 -7.46 -42.99 26.13
C CYS A 640 -7.32 -43.80 27.41
N THR A 641 -7.64 -45.10 27.35
CA THR A 641 -7.43 -46.05 28.44
C THR A 641 -6.05 -46.71 28.40
N CYS A 642 -5.18 -46.28 27.48
CA CYS A 642 -3.85 -46.79 27.32
C CYS A 642 -2.92 -46.31 28.46
N ALA A 643 -1.87 -47.08 28.76
CA ALA A 643 -0.96 -46.75 29.87
C ALA A 643 0.17 -45.78 29.47
N SER A 644 0.35 -45.53 28.16
CA SER A 644 1.50 -44.80 27.62
C SER A 644 1.07 -43.44 27.07
N LEU A 645 1.25 -42.40 27.89
CA LEU A 645 0.96 -41.01 27.56
C LEU A 645 1.77 -40.50 26.35
N ASP A 646 3.06 -40.84 26.31
CA ASP A 646 4.02 -40.36 25.30
C ASP A 646 3.78 -40.97 23.90
N SER A 647 3.04 -42.07 23.81
CA SER A 647 2.65 -42.66 22.52
C SER A 647 1.36 -42.05 21.95
N CYS A 648 0.64 -41.27 22.75
CA CYS A 648 -0.67 -40.72 22.39
C CYS A 648 -0.66 -39.20 22.23
N LEU A 649 0.40 -38.53 22.68
CA LEU A 649 0.56 -37.09 22.58
C LEU A 649 1.86 -36.75 21.86
N THR A 650 1.79 -35.74 21.00
CA THR A 650 2.95 -35.24 20.25
C THR A 650 3.06 -33.74 20.43
N ALA A 651 4.23 -33.27 20.85
CA ALA A 651 4.49 -31.84 21.05
C ALA A 651 5.17 -31.26 19.80
N TYR A 652 4.94 -29.99 19.53
CA TYR A 652 5.58 -29.28 18.43
C TYR A 652 6.06 -27.90 18.88
N ARG A 653 7.22 -27.48 18.37
CA ARG A 653 7.83 -26.16 18.61
C ARG A 653 7.30 -25.12 17.64
N ARG A 654 6.86 -25.51 16.44
CA ARG A 654 6.33 -24.62 15.41
C ARG A 654 5.12 -25.21 14.69
N CYS A 655 4.26 -24.32 14.21
CA CYS A 655 3.07 -24.67 13.44
C CYS A 655 2.78 -23.59 12.40
N ILE A 656 2.34 -23.98 11.21
CA ILE A 656 1.81 -23.05 10.20
C ILE A 656 0.29 -23.08 10.28
N ILE A 657 -0.31 -21.91 10.46
CA ILE A 657 -1.76 -21.73 10.42
C ILE A 657 -2.04 -20.53 9.53
N ASN A 658 -2.87 -20.70 8.50
CA ASN A 658 -3.15 -19.70 7.49
C ASN A 658 -1.88 -19.09 6.88
N SER A 659 -0.89 -19.94 6.56
CA SER A 659 0.41 -19.51 6.02
C SER A 659 1.26 -18.61 6.95
N GLN A 660 0.94 -18.52 8.24
CA GLN A 660 1.77 -17.83 9.24
C GLN A 660 2.41 -18.84 10.19
N VAL A 661 3.68 -18.62 10.56
CA VAL A 661 4.44 -19.48 11.46
C VAL A 661 4.27 -19.03 12.91
N TYR A 662 3.79 -19.94 13.76
CA TYR A 662 3.68 -19.79 15.20
C TYR A 662 4.78 -20.56 15.92
N HIS A 663 5.21 -20.08 17.08
CA HIS A 663 6.29 -20.66 17.88
C HIS A 663 5.80 -21.01 19.29
N SER A 664 6.24 -22.14 19.84
CA SER A 664 5.99 -22.47 21.24
C SER A 664 6.86 -21.63 22.18
N LEU A 665 6.43 -21.55 23.44
CA LEU A 665 7.18 -20.97 24.56
C LEU A 665 8.49 -21.71 24.89
N GLN A 666 8.82 -22.79 24.18
CA GLN A 666 10.10 -23.52 24.30
C GLN A 666 11.07 -23.25 23.14
N TYR A 667 10.63 -22.59 22.05
CA TYR A 667 11.50 -22.30 20.91
C TYR A 667 12.61 -21.30 21.27
N LYS A 668 13.89 -21.69 21.22
CA LYS A 668 15.02 -20.88 21.72
C LYS A 668 15.48 -19.76 20.77
N ARG A 669 15.23 -19.88 19.47
CA ARG A 669 15.65 -18.90 18.44
C ARG A 669 14.52 -17.91 18.09
N ARG A 670 13.76 -17.47 19.09
CA ARG A 670 12.64 -16.52 18.88
C ARG A 670 13.08 -15.19 18.30
N GLN A 671 14.34 -14.81 18.55
CA GLN A 671 15.10 -13.59 18.20
C GLN A 671 14.35 -12.24 18.18
N LYS A 672 13.13 -12.11 17.63
CA LYS A 672 12.23 -10.94 17.66
C LYS A 672 10.71 -11.25 17.59
N SER A 673 10.24 -12.48 17.86
CA SER A 673 8.81 -12.83 17.81
C SER A 673 8.22 -13.09 19.20
N VAL A 674 7.18 -12.33 19.55
CA VAL A 674 6.29 -12.55 20.71
C VAL A 674 4.87 -12.68 20.19
N SER A 675 4.61 -13.77 19.45
CA SER A 675 3.27 -14.14 19.03
C SER A 675 2.68 -15.02 20.12
N TYR A 676 1.80 -14.44 20.95
CA TYR A 676 1.07 -15.16 21.99
C TYR A 676 -0.43 -15.04 21.72
N PHE A 677 -1.15 -16.12 21.94
CA PHE A 677 -2.61 -16.15 21.79
C PHE A 677 -3.27 -15.54 23.02
N VAL A 678 -4.28 -14.68 22.81
CA VAL A 678 -5.24 -14.28 23.84
C VAL A 678 -6.62 -14.13 23.19
N ARG A 679 -7.66 -14.77 23.74
CA ARG A 679 -8.99 -14.16 23.83
C ARG A 679 -9.77 -14.74 25.00
N TYR A 680 -10.30 -13.85 25.85
CA TYR A 680 -11.28 -14.16 26.88
C TYR A 680 -12.66 -13.76 26.36
N THR A 681 -13.72 -14.50 26.72
CA THR A 681 -15.02 -13.91 27.09
C THR A 681 -15.97 -14.98 27.62
N SER A 682 -16.33 -14.82 28.89
CA SER A 682 -17.51 -15.38 29.56
C SER A 682 -18.68 -15.66 28.60
N THR A 683 -19.13 -16.91 28.51
CA THR A 683 -20.56 -17.24 28.49
C THR A 683 -20.77 -18.66 29.03
N ALA A 684 -21.73 -18.77 29.94
CA ALA A 684 -22.19 -20.02 30.52
C ALA A 684 -23.03 -20.80 29.49
N VAL A 685 -22.51 -21.90 28.95
CA VAL A 685 -23.34 -22.99 28.38
C VAL A 685 -22.68 -24.33 28.72
N PRO A 686 -23.38 -25.24 29.42
CA PRO A 686 -22.94 -26.62 29.60
C PRO A 686 -23.32 -27.46 28.37
N ASN A 687 -22.41 -28.35 27.98
CA ASN A 687 -22.56 -29.41 26.96
C ASN A 687 -22.27 -29.04 25.50
N SER A 688 -20.99 -29.07 25.14
CA SER A 688 -20.53 -29.58 23.83
C SER A 688 -19.04 -29.92 23.90
N TYR A 689 -18.72 -31.21 23.74
CA TYR A 689 -17.37 -31.74 23.57
C TYR A 689 -16.92 -31.52 22.12
N LEU A 690 -15.66 -31.11 21.88
CA LEU A 690 -15.01 -31.36 20.59
C LEU A 690 -13.48 -31.33 20.67
N PHE A 691 -12.88 -32.34 20.04
CA PHE A 691 -11.48 -32.52 19.74
C PHE A 691 -11.26 -32.30 18.25
N ASP A 692 -10.33 -31.41 17.89
CA ASP A 692 -9.63 -31.33 16.60
C ASP A 692 -8.67 -30.11 16.66
N ASN A 693 -9.16 -28.92 16.33
CA ASN A 693 -8.40 -27.69 16.10
C ASN A 693 -7.89 -26.98 17.38
N CYS A 694 -7.49 -27.67 18.44
CA CYS A 694 -7.14 -27.02 19.72
C CYS A 694 -5.63 -26.82 19.94
N ILE A 695 -5.20 -25.60 20.28
CA ILE A 695 -3.84 -25.30 20.75
C ILE A 695 -3.86 -25.14 22.27
N VAL A 696 -2.97 -25.85 22.98
CA VAL A 696 -2.81 -25.78 24.44
C VAL A 696 -1.56 -24.97 24.80
N PHE A 697 -1.72 -23.99 25.70
CA PHE A 697 -0.65 -23.14 26.20
C PHE A 697 -0.39 -23.37 27.68
N ASP A 698 0.90 -23.38 28.01
CA ASP A 698 1.44 -23.52 29.34
C ASP A 698 1.94 -22.15 29.83
N CYS A 699 1.33 -21.60 30.88
CA CYS A 699 1.78 -20.37 31.54
C CYS A 699 2.16 -20.69 32.99
N GLU A 700 3.06 -19.87 33.57
CA GLU A 700 3.66 -20.13 34.89
C GLU A 700 2.63 -20.38 36.02
N ASP A 701 1.41 -19.84 35.90
CA ASP A 701 0.35 -19.97 36.92
C ASP A 701 -0.95 -20.64 36.46
N TYR A 702 -1.13 -20.97 35.17
CA TYR A 702 -2.35 -21.65 34.65
C TYR A 702 -2.19 -22.14 33.19
N HIS A 703 -3.11 -23.00 32.71
CA HIS A 703 -3.11 -23.53 31.34
C HIS A 703 -4.36 -23.10 30.53
N ILE A 704 -4.21 -22.94 29.21
CA ILE A 704 -5.27 -22.49 28.29
C ILE A 704 -5.38 -23.43 27.08
N ALA A 705 -6.58 -23.73 26.58
CA ALA A 705 -6.82 -24.41 25.28
C ALA A 705 -7.77 -23.60 24.38
N THR A 706 -7.54 -23.51 23.06
CA THR A 706 -8.38 -22.73 22.11
C THR A 706 -8.57 -23.40 20.73
N PRO A 707 -9.76 -23.35 20.10
CA PRO A 707 -9.97 -23.79 18.72
C PRO A 707 -9.38 -22.84 17.66
N VAL A 708 -8.94 -23.36 16.51
CA VAL A 708 -8.49 -22.57 15.32
C VAL A 708 -9.71 -22.05 14.56
N SER A 709 -10.10 -20.81 14.83
CA SER A 709 -10.93 -20.02 13.90
C SER A 709 -10.35 -18.62 13.72
N SER A 710 -10.05 -18.29 12.46
CA SER A 710 -9.77 -16.98 11.85
C SER A 710 -9.61 -15.77 12.80
N TYR A 711 -8.37 -15.37 13.06
CA TYR A 711 -8.04 -14.03 13.56
C TYR A 711 -7.74 -13.11 12.37
N ASP A 712 -8.58 -12.08 12.16
CA ASP A 712 -8.34 -10.98 11.23
C ASP A 712 -7.68 -9.79 11.97
N GLU A 713 -6.82 -9.04 11.27
CA GLU A 713 -5.98 -7.93 11.77
C GLU A 713 -6.76 -6.70 12.33
N HIS A 714 -8.08 -6.80 12.48
CA HIS A 714 -8.98 -5.68 12.73
C HIS A 714 -9.87 -5.78 13.97
N ASP A 715 -9.77 -6.86 14.76
CA ASP A 715 -10.48 -7.00 16.05
C ASP A 715 -9.78 -6.29 17.22
#